data_AF-A0A5X9QMQ7-F1
#
_entry.id   AF-A0A5X9QMQ7-F1
#
_cell.length_a   1.000
_cell.length_b   1.000
_cell.length_c   1.000
_cell.angle_alpha   90.00
_cell.angle_beta   90.00
_cell.angle_gamma   90.00
#
_symmetry.space_group_name_H-M   'P 1'
#
loop_
_entity.id
_entity.type
_entity.pdbx_description
1 polymer ?
#
loop_
_entity_poly.entity_id
_entity_poly.type
_entity_poly.pdbx_seq_one_letter_code
_entity_poly.pdbx_strand_id
1 'polypeptide(L)'
;MTPEMEGDSFIIQGSVSGGMGGYGGAGANGLNGTKGGAGGNGGRGGESRNYAENSGGNGGNGGNGGNGGNGGNGGNGGNGGGGGDGIIVSKNNVQITNLSTVVGGNGGSGGVAGSAGLAGAGGKGGNGGDVPIGSPTTRGKRGEDGAFGENGINGRVGNGGAGGTAINISADGVILLNQGKVLGGTPGSINAQPGEAIVVSGKNSHIINDIGGEIRSSGLNSKAVEYEAGADNGIFEMRTNSIVDGVVDATKISNSKLVLGGNTAKENSTFIASKIGNGRQYQGFSNYEVNTSEGSTWNLIGETTALTPWTVTEGTLAIVSDHSLGSTDGALTLNGGVLQTVLNVNSDRRFNLTAESLNGGILTDGDLTLTNVISGVGGLKKTGNATLILGGQNDYTGRTIISSGNLFLTGEGGIEHSESVELSKGTSLNISSTTGGTMVNNLTGDEGSHVVLGDRFLTVNSLADSVFSGEFGAEGETGGLLKTGAASFTLAGQNNYTGDTTVSAGKLSLSGDSNIEKSGNVRLNRDATLDISATTNGTMVNNLTGDEGSHVVLGDRLLTVNSLADSVFSGEISGNGSLIKKGQGDMTLDGINSYQGITRIDQGNLRINSDQSLGGGNKNNSDLIMNGGGLKIFGSFASDRDVYFNADGDISVDKDMSSSWNKIHTGDYKFTKSGEGELIVRNGGDASEISLMNGALTLINLNMNSEKQDALLNVNNGVLNIIGGDVSAKNDLIYITGDSTINLDNVSIKSSGNGMRLSDNVQSTLSLRNQYTDMPILVEGKNSILNINAGDNTTLASNMHKSDESTINLNLMNNSS
;
A
#
# COMPACT_ATOMS: atom_id res chain seq x y z
N MET A 1 -27.75 15.04 21.16
CA MET A 1 -28.65 15.36 22.28
C MET A 1 -27.90 16.30 23.20
N THR A 2 -28.31 17.55 23.22
CA THR A 2 -27.93 18.56 24.21
C THR A 2 -28.59 18.25 25.55
N PRO A 3 -27.91 18.55 26.66
CA PRO A 3 -28.58 19.14 27.80
C PRO A 3 -28.05 20.56 28.04
N GLU A 4 -29.00 21.46 28.23
CA GLU A 4 -28.81 22.81 28.75
C GLU A 4 -28.12 22.78 30.12
N MET A 5 -27.14 23.67 30.32
CA MET A 5 -26.94 24.37 31.58
C MET A 5 -26.53 25.82 31.26
N GLU A 6 -27.43 26.76 31.55
CA GLU A 6 -27.14 28.18 31.71
C GLU A 6 -26.18 28.37 32.89
N GLY A 7 -25.05 29.04 32.63
CA GLY A 7 -24.05 29.39 33.63
C GLY A 7 -22.66 29.26 33.03
N ASP A 8 -21.99 30.40 32.80
CA ASP A 8 -20.59 30.55 32.35
C ASP A 8 -20.37 30.94 30.87
N SER A 9 -21.38 31.54 30.22
CA SER A 9 -21.25 32.22 28.91
C SER A 9 -21.57 33.71 28.98
N PHE A 10 -20.75 34.56 28.37
CA PHE A 10 -20.88 36.02 28.31
C PHE A 10 -20.84 36.51 26.85
N ILE A 11 -21.73 37.43 26.47
CA ILE A 11 -21.83 37.98 25.10
C ILE A 11 -21.70 39.50 25.13
N ILE A 12 -20.81 40.06 24.32
CA ILE A 12 -20.59 41.51 24.15
C ILE A 12 -21.30 41.97 22.88
N GLN A 13 -22.43 42.66 23.05
CA GLN A 13 -23.23 43.18 21.92
C GLN A 13 -23.04 44.69 21.68
N GLY A 14 -22.61 45.44 22.69
CA GLY A 14 -22.35 46.89 22.61
C GLY A 14 -20.87 47.22 22.72
N SER A 15 -20.48 48.41 22.23
CA SER A 15 -19.09 48.86 22.34
C SER A 15 -18.67 49.03 23.80
N VAL A 16 -17.50 48.50 24.15
CA VAL A 16 -16.89 48.62 25.47
C VAL A 16 -15.59 49.40 25.33
N SER A 17 -15.40 50.41 26.17
CA SER A 17 -14.15 51.20 26.19
C SER A 17 -13.62 51.31 27.61
N GLY A 18 -12.32 51.04 27.78
CA GLY A 18 -11.62 51.30 29.03
C GLY A 18 -11.57 52.80 29.34
N GLY A 19 -11.48 53.14 30.62
CA GLY A 19 -11.45 54.54 31.04
C GLY A 19 -10.23 55.28 30.48
N MET A 20 -10.40 56.51 29.98
CA MET A 20 -9.27 57.32 29.56
C MET A 20 -8.38 57.68 30.74
N GLY A 21 -7.06 57.65 30.55
CA GLY A 21 -6.10 58.17 31.51
C GLY A 21 -6.25 59.68 31.67
N GLY A 22 -6.14 60.16 32.91
CA GLY A 22 -6.22 61.59 33.19
C GLY A 22 -5.07 62.37 32.53
N TYR A 23 -5.34 63.59 32.09
CA TYR A 23 -4.27 64.46 31.60
C TYR A 23 -3.30 64.81 32.73
N GLY A 24 -2.00 64.86 32.42
CA GLY A 24 -1.01 65.46 33.31
C GLY A 24 -1.25 66.96 33.44
N GLY A 25 -1.19 67.48 34.67
CA GLY A 25 -1.38 68.91 34.92
C GLY A 25 -0.32 69.75 34.18
N ALA A 26 -0.71 70.94 33.70
CA ALA A 26 0.24 71.89 33.11
C ALA A 26 1.16 72.47 34.18
N GLY A 27 2.43 72.72 33.82
CA GLY A 27 3.33 73.56 34.62
C GLY A 27 2.93 75.04 34.49
N ALA A 28 2.90 75.79 35.58
CA ALA A 28 2.53 77.21 35.55
C ALA A 28 3.71 78.14 35.13
N ASN A 29 3.41 79.24 34.44
CA ASN A 29 4.32 80.39 34.23
C ASN A 29 3.88 81.55 35.14
N GLY A 30 4.80 82.41 35.60
CA GLY A 30 4.40 83.58 36.39
C GLY A 30 5.33 84.77 36.30
N LEU A 31 4.75 85.96 36.42
CA LEU A 31 5.42 87.26 36.53
C LEU A 31 6.06 87.39 37.93
N ASN A 32 7.29 87.94 38.00
CA ASN A 32 8.04 88.29 39.23
C ASN A 32 8.74 87.16 40.04
N GLY A 33 9.48 86.25 39.38
CA GLY A 33 10.69 85.66 39.97
C GLY A 33 10.57 84.70 41.19
N THR A 34 9.41 84.13 41.49
CA THR A 34 9.23 83.08 42.53
C THR A 34 9.02 81.68 41.90
N LYS A 35 9.12 80.57 42.67
CA LYS A 35 9.19 79.18 42.16
C LYS A 35 7.81 78.52 41.92
N GLY A 36 7.63 77.88 40.76
CA GLY A 36 6.35 77.30 40.33
C GLY A 36 6.19 75.81 40.67
N GLY A 37 4.96 75.39 40.93
CA GLY A 37 4.64 73.98 41.22
C GLY A 37 4.62 73.10 39.96
N ALA A 38 5.01 71.83 40.09
CA ALA A 38 4.82 70.85 39.01
C ALA A 38 3.34 70.49 38.85
N GLY A 39 2.95 70.14 37.63
CA GLY A 39 1.63 69.57 37.37
C GLY A 39 1.46 68.23 38.09
N GLY A 40 0.27 67.97 38.62
CA GLY A 40 -0.10 66.68 39.18
C GLY A 40 -0.16 65.60 38.11
N ASN A 41 0.14 64.36 38.49
CA ASN A 41 -0.02 63.22 37.59
C ASN A 41 -1.51 62.97 37.33
N GLY A 42 -1.85 62.63 36.09
CA GLY A 42 -3.18 62.15 35.75
C GLY A 42 -3.55 60.89 36.54
N GLY A 43 -4.79 60.81 37.01
CA GLY A 43 -5.35 59.60 37.61
C GLY A 43 -5.43 58.48 36.58
N ARG A 44 -5.32 57.22 37.03
CA ARG A 44 -5.56 56.07 36.16
C ARG A 44 -7.02 56.09 35.68
N GLY A 45 -7.23 55.76 34.41
CA GLY A 45 -8.57 55.45 33.90
C GLY A 45 -9.24 54.40 34.78
N GLY A 46 -10.49 54.65 35.15
CA GLY A 46 -11.32 53.66 35.83
C GLY A 46 -11.65 52.49 34.91
N GLU A 47 -11.65 51.30 35.49
CA GLU A 47 -12.02 50.06 34.79
C GLU A 47 -13.48 50.13 34.29
N SER A 48 -13.74 49.56 33.11
CA SER A 48 -15.12 49.38 32.67
C SER A 48 -15.77 48.24 33.46
N ARG A 49 -16.87 48.54 34.15
CA ARG A 49 -17.75 47.52 34.74
C ARG A 49 -18.62 46.97 33.63
N ASN A 50 -18.83 45.65 33.57
CA ASN A 50 -19.99 45.14 32.87
C ASN A 50 -20.86 44.20 33.70
N TYR A 51 -22.13 44.59 33.73
CA TYR A 51 -23.29 43.91 34.28
C TYR A 51 -23.52 42.59 33.54
N ALA A 52 -24.15 41.65 34.24
CA ALA A 52 -24.64 40.39 33.68
C ALA A 52 -25.69 40.56 32.56
N GLU A 53 -26.15 41.78 32.23
CA GLU A 53 -27.15 42.00 31.18
C GLU A 53 -26.87 43.28 30.34
N ASN A 54 -26.48 43.06 29.09
CA ASN A 54 -26.89 43.79 27.88
C ASN A 54 -26.90 45.34 27.80
N SER A 55 -25.93 46.06 28.37
CA SER A 55 -25.77 47.49 28.03
C SER A 55 -24.31 47.92 28.03
N GLY A 56 -23.83 48.43 26.88
CA GLY A 56 -22.48 48.98 26.73
C GLY A 56 -22.13 49.99 27.83
N GLY A 57 -20.95 49.82 28.41
CA GLY A 57 -20.42 50.65 29.47
C GLY A 57 -19.07 51.23 29.04
N ASN A 58 -18.89 52.53 29.31
CA ASN A 58 -17.58 53.18 29.27
C ASN A 58 -16.97 53.13 30.67
N GLY A 59 -15.70 52.75 30.78
CA GLY A 59 -14.93 52.88 32.02
C GLY A 59 -14.90 54.33 32.49
N GLY A 60 -14.87 54.55 33.80
CA GLY A 60 -14.81 55.89 34.37
C GLY A 60 -13.55 56.62 33.89
N ASN A 61 -13.63 57.88 33.48
CA ASN A 61 -12.43 58.64 33.14
C ASN A 61 -11.53 58.79 34.37
N GLY A 62 -10.23 58.60 34.20
CA GLY A 62 -9.24 58.90 35.22
C GLY A 62 -9.30 60.39 35.57
N GLY A 63 -9.22 60.71 36.86
CA GLY A 63 -9.25 62.11 37.29
C GLY A 63 -8.10 62.90 36.65
N ASN A 64 -8.36 64.12 36.16
CA ASN A 64 -7.29 64.98 35.65
C ASN A 64 -6.26 65.24 36.76
N GLY A 65 -4.98 65.23 36.40
CA GLY A 65 -3.92 65.61 37.32
C GLY A 65 -4.13 67.06 37.78
N GLY A 66 -3.92 67.32 39.08
CA GLY A 66 -4.11 68.67 39.62
C GLY A 66 -3.25 69.70 38.88
N ASN A 67 -3.79 70.88 38.60
CA ASN A 67 -2.99 71.97 38.04
C ASN A 67 -1.86 72.34 39.00
N GLY A 68 -0.63 72.55 38.48
CA GLY A 68 0.46 73.07 39.29
C GLY A 68 0.09 74.43 39.89
N GLY A 69 0.40 74.65 41.17
CA GLY A 69 0.07 75.90 41.86
C GLY A 69 0.67 77.13 41.16
N ASN A 70 -0.11 78.22 41.09
CA ASN A 70 0.31 79.50 40.50
C ASN A 70 1.53 80.07 41.23
N GLY A 71 2.69 80.10 40.57
CA GLY A 71 3.83 80.82 41.12
C GLY A 71 5.10 80.79 40.27
N GLY A 72 5.22 81.56 39.19
CA GLY A 72 6.51 81.85 38.55
C GLY A 72 7.15 80.74 37.68
N ASN A 73 8.19 81.13 36.92
CA ASN A 73 8.67 80.43 35.73
C ASN A 73 9.35 79.07 36.00
N GLY A 74 8.87 78.02 35.34
CA GLY A 74 9.64 76.78 35.13
C GLY A 74 9.06 75.47 35.69
N GLY A 75 7.74 75.26 35.71
CA GLY A 75 7.17 73.96 36.12
C GLY A 75 7.34 72.85 35.07
N ASN A 76 7.74 71.65 35.49
CA ASN A 76 7.60 70.42 34.69
C ASN A 76 6.10 70.07 34.54
N GLY A 77 5.72 69.57 33.37
CA GLY A 77 4.39 69.01 33.18
C GLY A 77 4.22 67.70 33.95
N GLY A 78 3.06 67.48 34.54
CA GLY A 78 2.74 66.19 35.20
C GLY A 78 2.69 65.05 34.19
N ASN A 79 2.97 63.81 34.61
CA ASN A 79 2.81 62.67 33.71
C ASN A 79 1.31 62.42 33.47
N GLY A 80 0.97 61.95 32.27
CA GLY A 80 -0.37 61.48 31.97
C GLY A 80 -0.69 60.18 32.72
N GLY A 81 -1.94 60.00 33.12
CA GLY A 81 -2.42 58.76 33.73
C GLY A 81 -2.52 57.65 32.70
N GLY A 82 -2.31 56.39 33.11
CA GLY A 82 -2.54 55.24 32.22
C GLY A 82 -4.03 55.08 31.87
N GLY A 83 -4.31 54.60 30.67
CA GLY A 83 -5.65 54.15 30.28
C GLY A 83 -6.04 52.89 31.04
N GLY A 84 -7.32 52.75 31.38
CA GLY A 84 -7.85 51.55 32.04
C GLY A 84 -8.14 50.44 31.02
N ASP A 85 -8.21 49.19 31.51
CA ASP A 85 -8.56 48.06 30.66
C ASP A 85 -10.03 48.12 30.21
N GLY A 86 -10.30 47.60 29.02
CA GLY A 86 -11.66 47.51 28.48
C GLY A 86 -12.48 46.46 29.22
N ILE A 87 -11.98 45.23 29.32
CA ILE A 87 -12.62 44.10 29.99
C ILE A 87 -11.57 43.34 30.80
N ILE A 88 -11.91 42.97 32.04
CA ILE A 88 -11.08 42.07 32.87
C ILE A 88 -11.88 40.78 33.13
N VAL A 89 -11.28 39.64 32.78
CA VAL A 89 -11.84 38.32 32.98
C VAL A 89 -11.12 37.67 34.15
N SER A 90 -11.82 37.51 35.27
CA SER A 90 -11.30 36.96 36.53
C SER A 90 -12.00 35.68 36.98
N LYS A 91 -12.97 35.18 36.19
CA LYS A 91 -13.71 33.96 36.46
C LYS A 91 -13.25 32.84 35.53
N ASN A 92 -12.90 31.70 36.12
CA ASN A 92 -12.43 30.52 35.39
C ASN A 92 -13.55 29.87 34.57
N ASN A 93 -13.18 29.15 33.50
CA ASN A 93 -14.04 28.33 32.66
C ASN A 93 -15.21 29.10 32.02
N VAL A 94 -14.95 30.34 31.59
CA VAL A 94 -15.96 31.20 30.96
C VAL A 94 -15.78 31.25 29.45
N GLN A 95 -16.88 31.15 28.72
CA GLN A 95 -16.93 31.46 27.30
C GLN A 95 -17.35 32.92 27.08
N ILE A 96 -16.60 33.67 26.29
CA ILE A 96 -16.87 35.06 25.93
C ILE A 96 -17.09 35.12 24.42
N THR A 97 -18.20 35.71 23.98
CA THR A 97 -18.44 35.98 22.56
C THR A 97 -18.44 37.49 22.34
N ASN A 98 -17.45 38.01 21.61
CA ASN A 98 -17.42 39.41 21.22
C ASN A 98 -18.08 39.61 19.85
N LEU A 99 -19.22 40.29 19.82
CA LEU A 99 -19.94 40.68 18.60
C LEU A 99 -19.79 42.17 18.26
N SER A 100 -19.02 42.93 19.06
CA SER A 100 -18.93 44.40 18.97
C SER A 100 -17.49 44.90 19.10
N THR A 101 -17.31 46.19 19.40
CA THR A 101 -15.97 46.80 19.54
C THR A 101 -15.56 46.88 21.00
N VAL A 102 -14.42 46.30 21.35
CA VAL A 102 -13.76 46.43 22.67
C VAL A 102 -12.47 47.22 22.49
N VAL A 103 -12.34 48.33 23.21
CA VAL A 103 -11.16 49.22 23.13
C VAL A 103 -10.55 49.43 24.50
N GLY A 104 -9.24 49.28 24.62
CA GLY A 104 -8.51 49.72 25.82
C GLY A 104 -8.60 51.23 26.00
N GLY A 105 -8.55 51.71 27.24
CA GLY A 105 -8.57 53.14 27.51
C GLY A 105 -7.35 53.84 26.93
N ASN A 106 -7.52 55.03 26.33
CA ASN A 106 -6.36 55.80 25.88
C ASN A 106 -5.57 56.32 27.09
N GLY A 107 -4.24 56.33 26.98
CA GLY A 107 -3.39 57.00 27.96
C GLY A 107 -3.62 58.52 27.96
N GLY A 108 -3.54 59.14 29.12
CA GLY A 108 -3.63 60.59 29.25
C GLY A 108 -2.41 61.28 28.68
N SER A 109 -2.56 62.44 28.06
CA SER A 109 -1.41 63.22 27.61
C SER A 109 -0.60 63.75 28.79
N GLY A 110 0.72 63.82 28.64
CA GLY A 110 1.57 64.50 29.61
C GLY A 110 1.34 66.00 29.59
N GLY A 111 1.56 66.65 30.73
CA GLY A 111 1.42 68.10 30.87
C GLY A 111 2.48 68.86 30.07
N VAL A 112 2.12 70.06 29.61
CA VAL A 112 3.04 70.98 28.92
C VAL A 112 4.00 71.61 29.95
N ALA A 113 5.29 71.71 29.60
CA ALA A 113 6.31 72.34 30.43
C ALA A 113 6.25 73.89 30.37
N GLY A 114 6.48 74.55 31.50
CA GLY A 114 6.73 76.00 31.57
C GLY A 114 8.17 76.37 31.20
N SER A 115 8.41 77.63 30.82
CA SER A 115 9.74 78.11 30.35
C SER A 115 10.84 78.02 31.43
N ALA A 116 12.03 77.57 31.02
CA ALA A 116 13.23 77.26 31.81
C ALA A 116 13.34 77.85 33.23
N GLY A 117 13.21 76.99 34.25
CA GLY A 117 13.41 77.29 35.67
C GLY A 117 13.26 76.03 36.54
N LEU A 118 13.80 76.04 37.76
CA LEU A 118 13.95 74.87 38.66
C LEU A 118 12.62 74.33 39.21
N ALA A 119 12.50 72.99 39.27
CA ALA A 119 11.28 72.23 39.56
C ALA A 119 10.73 72.36 40.99
N GLY A 120 9.40 72.35 41.12
CA GLY A 120 8.63 72.17 42.37
C GLY A 120 7.90 70.82 42.42
N ALA A 121 7.50 70.36 43.61
CA ALA A 121 6.94 69.03 43.84
C ALA A 121 5.55 68.82 43.20
N GLY A 122 5.34 67.67 42.54
CA GLY A 122 4.12 67.30 41.81
C GLY A 122 3.10 66.51 42.62
N GLY A 123 1.81 66.71 42.31
CA GLY A 123 0.66 66.12 43.00
C GLY A 123 0.29 64.70 42.57
N LYS A 124 -0.38 63.98 43.48
CA LYS A 124 -0.82 62.58 43.40
C LYS A 124 -1.95 62.34 42.39
N GLY A 125 -1.76 61.34 41.52
CA GLY A 125 -2.83 60.72 40.74
C GLY A 125 -3.61 59.69 41.57
N GLY A 126 -4.93 59.62 41.37
CA GLY A 126 -5.81 58.68 42.08
C GLY A 126 -5.77 57.25 41.51
N ASN A 127 -6.01 56.27 42.39
CA ASN A 127 -6.11 54.84 42.06
C ASN A 127 -7.52 54.48 41.55
N GLY A 128 -7.60 53.73 40.45
CA GLY A 128 -8.73 52.85 40.15
C GLY A 128 -8.63 51.57 41.00
N GLY A 129 -9.76 50.98 41.38
CA GLY A 129 -9.79 49.79 42.23
C GLY A 129 -10.43 48.61 41.52
N ASP A 130 -9.80 47.44 41.64
CA ASP A 130 -10.24 46.16 41.08
C ASP A 130 -11.60 45.71 41.64
N VAL A 131 -12.47 45.17 40.78
CA VAL A 131 -13.69 44.46 41.21
C VAL A 131 -13.75 43.07 40.54
N PRO A 132 -13.71 41.96 41.30
CA PRO A 132 -13.90 40.62 40.74
C PRO A 132 -15.31 40.41 40.21
N ILE A 133 -15.43 39.61 39.15
CA ILE A 133 -16.72 39.12 38.65
C ILE A 133 -17.34 38.23 39.74
N GLY A 134 -18.47 38.66 40.32
CA GLY A 134 -19.27 37.88 41.27
C GLY A 134 -19.30 38.33 42.74
N SER A 135 -18.69 39.47 43.12
CA SER A 135 -18.82 39.99 44.50
C SER A 135 -19.99 41.00 44.63
N PRO A 136 -20.93 40.86 45.59
CA PRO A 136 -22.02 41.81 45.78
C PRO A 136 -21.59 43.15 46.41
N THR A 137 -20.38 43.27 46.95
CA THR A 137 -19.95 44.48 47.66
C THR A 137 -18.42 44.64 47.68
N THR A 138 -17.91 45.80 47.25
CA THR A 138 -17.16 46.76 48.09
C THR A 138 -16.80 48.03 47.32
N ARG A 139 -16.92 49.19 47.97
CA ARG A 139 -16.41 50.50 47.50
C ARG A 139 -14.88 50.55 47.68
N GLY A 140 -14.14 50.78 46.60
CA GLY A 140 -12.72 51.18 46.67
C GLY A 140 -12.57 52.51 47.44
N LYS A 141 -11.69 52.52 48.45
CA LYS A 141 -11.37 53.70 49.27
C LYS A 141 -10.38 54.62 48.55
N ARG A 142 -10.40 55.91 48.94
CA ARG A 142 -9.41 56.94 48.61
C ARG A 142 -8.00 56.47 49.01
N GLY A 143 -7.05 56.56 48.09
CA GLY A 143 -5.62 56.34 48.38
C GLY A 143 -4.99 57.58 49.05
N GLU A 144 -4.06 57.34 49.96
CA GLU A 144 -3.34 58.35 50.75
C GLU A 144 -2.10 58.94 50.04
N ASP A 145 -1.61 60.04 50.62
CA ASP A 145 -0.45 60.84 50.23
C ASP A 145 0.86 60.03 50.23
N GLY A 146 1.90 60.60 49.64
CA GLY A 146 3.14 59.88 49.36
C GLY A 146 4.14 60.78 48.68
N ALA A 147 5.38 60.43 48.94
CA ALA A 147 6.45 61.35 49.29
C ALA A 147 7.17 62.01 48.10
N PHE A 148 7.96 63.02 48.47
CA PHE A 148 8.78 63.88 47.63
C PHE A 148 9.80 63.10 46.78
N GLY A 149 9.83 63.39 45.47
CA GLY A 149 10.86 62.91 44.53
C GLY A 149 11.90 63.99 44.21
N GLU A 150 13.14 63.54 43.94
CA GLU A 150 14.37 64.33 43.81
C GLU A 150 14.59 65.08 42.47
N ASN A 151 15.58 65.97 42.50
CA ASN A 151 15.95 66.98 41.50
C ASN A 151 16.36 66.43 40.12
N GLY A 152 15.78 67.00 39.05
CA GLY A 152 16.27 66.85 37.67
C GLY A 152 16.34 68.21 36.95
N ILE A 153 17.44 68.44 36.22
CA ILE A 153 17.76 69.68 35.50
C ILE A 153 17.20 69.58 34.06
N ASN A 154 16.57 70.67 33.57
CA ASN A 154 15.90 70.89 32.26
C ASN A 154 14.38 70.65 32.26
N GLY A 155 13.63 71.71 31.88
CA GLY A 155 12.17 71.65 31.73
C GLY A 155 11.77 70.56 30.73
N ARG A 156 11.11 69.50 31.23
CA ARG A 156 10.66 68.37 30.42
C ARG A 156 9.14 68.36 30.36
N VAL A 157 8.62 68.12 29.15
CA VAL A 157 7.21 67.74 28.96
C VAL A 157 6.96 66.47 29.77
N GLY A 158 5.83 66.40 30.47
CA GLY A 158 5.46 65.19 31.19
C GLY A 158 5.36 64.01 30.22
N ASN A 159 5.72 62.81 30.66
CA ASN A 159 5.52 61.62 29.82
C ASN A 159 4.01 61.36 29.68
N GLY A 160 3.57 60.89 28.51
CA GLY A 160 2.20 60.42 28.35
C GLY A 160 1.96 59.16 29.19
N GLY A 161 0.70 58.88 29.49
CA GLY A 161 0.30 57.61 30.08
C GLY A 161 0.29 56.49 29.05
N ALA A 162 0.51 55.26 29.50
CA ALA A 162 0.33 54.07 28.66
C ALA A 162 -1.15 53.89 28.28
N GLY A 163 -1.41 53.28 27.12
CA GLY A 163 -2.75 52.80 26.79
C GLY A 163 -3.13 51.59 27.64
N GLY A 164 -4.43 51.39 27.90
CA GLY A 164 -4.96 50.21 28.58
C GLY A 164 -5.14 49.02 27.64
N THR A 165 -5.22 47.82 28.20
CA THR A 165 -5.47 46.59 27.43
C THR A 165 -6.95 46.49 27.06
N ALA A 166 -7.31 46.02 25.86
CA ALA A 166 -8.73 45.90 25.52
C ALA A 166 -9.42 44.76 26.30
N ILE A 167 -8.82 43.57 26.32
CA ILE A 167 -9.32 42.41 27.08
C ILE A 167 -8.16 41.79 27.88
N ASN A 168 -8.27 41.76 29.20
CA ASN A 168 -7.30 41.19 30.11
C ASN A 168 -7.86 39.91 30.75
N ILE A 169 -7.27 38.76 30.43
CA ILE A 169 -7.72 37.42 30.84
C ILE A 169 -6.80 36.90 31.94
N SER A 170 -7.21 37.09 33.19
CA SER A 170 -6.49 36.61 34.37
C SER A 170 -6.93 35.21 34.86
N ALA A 171 -8.02 34.68 34.31
CA ALA A 171 -8.66 33.43 34.73
C ALA A 171 -8.30 32.25 33.82
N ASP A 172 -8.32 31.04 34.39
CA ASP A 172 -8.03 29.80 33.68
C ASP A 172 -9.23 29.31 32.86
N GLY A 173 -8.99 28.62 31.74
CA GLY A 173 -10.02 27.94 30.95
C GLY A 173 -10.97 28.88 30.20
N VAL A 174 -10.53 30.11 29.89
CA VAL A 174 -11.36 31.09 29.19
C VAL A 174 -11.36 30.81 27.69
N ILE A 175 -12.55 30.72 27.08
CA ILE A 175 -12.71 30.64 25.63
C ILE A 175 -13.21 31.99 25.13
N LEU A 176 -12.41 32.71 24.35
CA LEU A 176 -12.82 33.97 23.72
C LEU A 176 -13.12 33.72 22.24
N LEU A 177 -14.38 33.88 21.84
CA LEU A 177 -14.81 33.90 20.45
C LEU A 177 -14.98 35.36 19.98
N ASN A 178 -14.05 35.84 19.16
CA ASN A 178 -14.08 37.20 18.63
C ASN A 178 -14.65 37.26 17.21
N GLN A 179 -15.85 37.82 17.06
CA GLN A 179 -16.48 38.16 15.77
C GLN A 179 -16.55 39.69 15.56
N GLY A 180 -16.09 40.47 16.54
CA GLY A 180 -16.07 41.93 16.54
C GLY A 180 -14.67 42.51 16.45
N LYS A 181 -14.47 43.74 16.95
CA LYS A 181 -13.17 44.44 16.95
C LYS A 181 -12.58 44.48 18.35
N VAL A 182 -11.31 44.16 18.50
CA VAL A 182 -10.55 44.27 19.74
C VAL A 182 -9.32 45.14 19.49
N LEU A 183 -9.24 46.27 20.18
CA LEU A 183 -8.27 47.33 19.91
C LEU A 183 -7.58 47.76 21.21
N GLY A 184 -6.25 47.70 21.26
CA GLY A 184 -5.51 48.27 22.39
C GLY A 184 -5.77 49.78 22.58
N GLY A 185 -5.55 50.30 23.77
CA GLY A 185 -5.63 51.74 24.03
C GLY A 185 -4.44 52.48 23.41
N THR A 186 -4.67 53.67 22.84
CA THR A 186 -3.56 54.48 22.29
C THR A 186 -2.75 55.13 23.42
N PRO A 187 -1.43 55.33 23.26
CA PRO A 187 -0.62 56.00 24.28
C PRO A 187 -0.91 57.50 24.30
N GLY A 188 -0.78 58.12 25.47
CA GLY A 188 -1.01 59.57 25.63
C GLY A 188 0.09 60.46 25.01
N SER A 189 1.23 59.89 24.63
CA SER A 189 2.29 60.54 23.86
C SER A 189 3.17 59.51 23.13
N ILE A 190 4.02 59.97 22.20
CA ILE A 190 4.92 59.11 21.40
C ILE A 190 5.94 58.29 22.21
N ASN A 191 6.19 58.64 23.48
CA ASN A 191 7.16 57.95 24.36
C ASN A 191 6.49 56.99 25.35
N ALA A 192 5.16 56.92 25.36
CA ALA A 192 4.40 56.03 26.23
C ALA A 192 4.03 54.75 25.49
N GLN A 193 3.87 53.65 26.24
CA GLN A 193 3.58 52.36 25.63
C GLN A 193 2.10 52.28 25.20
N PRO A 194 1.81 51.88 23.94
CA PRO A 194 0.45 51.51 23.54
C PRO A 194 -0.01 50.29 24.35
N GLY A 195 -1.32 50.20 24.62
CA GLY A 195 -1.90 49.03 25.28
C GLY A 195 -2.03 47.85 24.32
N GLU A 196 -1.96 46.63 24.83
CA GLU A 196 -2.20 45.41 24.05
C GLU A 196 -3.69 45.25 23.72
N ALA A 197 -4.02 44.52 22.65
CA ALA A 197 -5.42 44.22 22.38
C ALA A 197 -5.95 43.16 23.37
N ILE A 198 -5.19 42.08 23.57
CA ILE A 198 -5.53 41.00 24.51
C ILE A 198 -4.30 40.63 25.33
N VAL A 199 -4.45 40.51 26.65
CA VAL A 199 -3.44 39.94 27.56
C VAL A 199 -4.03 38.70 28.22
N VAL A 200 -3.25 37.63 28.33
CA VAL A 200 -3.66 36.35 28.91
C VAL A 200 -2.65 35.92 29.96
N SER A 201 -3.07 35.83 31.22
CA SER A 201 -2.27 35.29 32.34
C SER A 201 -2.80 33.96 32.88
N GLY A 202 -4.04 33.58 32.53
CA GLY A 202 -4.65 32.31 32.92
C GLY A 202 -4.36 31.15 31.96
N LYS A 203 -4.25 29.94 32.51
CA LYS A 203 -3.94 28.69 31.80
C LYS A 203 -5.10 28.22 30.92
N ASN A 204 -4.79 27.38 29.92
CA ASN A 204 -5.78 26.72 29.06
C ASN A 204 -6.75 27.71 28.38
N SER A 205 -6.31 28.95 28.14
CA SER A 205 -7.12 29.95 27.46
C SER A 205 -7.15 29.67 25.96
N HIS A 206 -8.33 29.74 25.34
CA HIS A 206 -8.53 29.54 23.92
C HIS A 206 -9.08 30.80 23.27
N ILE A 207 -8.23 31.51 22.53
CA ILE A 207 -8.57 32.74 21.83
C ILE A 207 -8.87 32.41 20.37
N ILE A 208 -10.14 32.48 19.98
CA ILE A 208 -10.64 32.22 18.65
C ILE A 208 -10.94 33.56 17.97
N ASN A 209 -10.14 33.93 16.97
CA ASN A 209 -10.47 35.04 16.09
C ASN A 209 -11.32 34.52 14.93
N ASP A 210 -12.63 34.70 15.06
CA ASP A 210 -13.64 34.11 14.19
C ASP A 210 -13.88 34.94 12.91
N ILE A 211 -14.74 34.45 12.03
CA ILE A 211 -15.09 35.10 10.76
C ILE A 211 -15.55 36.54 11.01
N GLY A 212 -14.85 37.51 10.40
CA GLY A 212 -15.13 38.94 10.56
C GLY A 212 -14.53 39.58 11.82
N GLY A 213 -13.90 38.80 12.69
CA GLY A 213 -13.17 39.28 13.86
C GLY A 213 -11.89 40.05 13.50
N GLU A 214 -11.67 41.19 14.15
CA GLU A 214 -10.44 41.97 14.05
C GLU A 214 -9.78 42.09 15.43
N ILE A 215 -8.51 41.72 15.54
CA ILE A 215 -7.67 41.98 16.72
C ILE A 215 -6.52 42.86 16.26
N ARG A 216 -6.41 44.08 16.80
CA ARG A 216 -5.38 45.03 16.39
C ARG A 216 -4.65 45.63 17.58
N SER A 217 -3.33 45.67 17.48
CA SER A 217 -2.49 46.45 18.37
C SER A 217 -2.66 47.95 18.07
N SER A 218 -2.40 48.81 19.05
CA SER A 218 -2.68 50.26 18.97
C SER A 218 -1.46 51.13 18.66
N GLY A 219 -0.30 50.51 18.42
CA GLY A 219 0.93 51.21 18.04
C GLY A 219 2.19 50.34 18.06
N LEU A 220 3.33 50.96 17.74
CA LEU A 220 4.66 50.34 17.79
C LEU A 220 4.91 49.74 19.18
N ASN A 221 5.35 48.48 19.23
CA ASN A 221 5.62 47.67 20.44
C ASN A 221 4.41 47.13 21.20
N SER A 222 3.17 47.46 20.83
CA SER A 222 1.99 46.75 21.38
C SER A 222 1.73 45.44 20.65
N LYS A 223 1.18 44.48 21.38
CA LYS A 223 0.83 43.15 20.89
C LYS A 223 -0.67 43.08 20.58
N ALA A 224 -1.00 42.30 19.56
CA ALA A 224 -2.38 41.89 19.30
C ALA A 224 -2.85 40.94 20.41
N VAL A 225 -2.00 39.97 20.77
CA VAL A 225 -2.24 39.07 21.90
C VAL A 225 -0.91 38.82 22.63
N GLU A 226 -0.91 38.94 23.95
CA GLU A 226 0.21 38.57 24.81
C GLU A 226 -0.20 37.47 25.77
N TYR A 227 0.49 36.33 25.71
CA TYR A 227 0.44 35.33 26.77
C TYR A 227 1.56 35.61 27.77
N GLU A 228 1.19 35.91 29.01
CA GLU A 228 2.09 36.15 30.12
C GLU A 228 2.61 34.85 30.75
N ALA A 229 3.70 34.97 31.49
CA ALA A 229 4.26 33.84 32.22
C ALA A 229 3.22 33.23 33.17
N GLY A 230 2.97 31.92 33.03
CA GLY A 230 1.97 31.19 33.80
C GLY A 230 0.70 30.82 33.02
N ALA A 231 0.47 31.39 31.83
CA ALA A 231 -0.67 31.07 30.95
C ALA A 231 -0.44 29.83 30.07
N ASP A 232 0.12 28.76 30.64
CA ASP A 232 0.45 27.52 29.91
C ASP A 232 -0.76 26.89 29.19
N ASN A 233 -0.48 26.17 28.10
CA ASN A 233 -1.47 25.56 27.21
C ASN A 233 -2.39 26.58 26.50
N GLY A 234 -1.92 27.82 26.30
CA GLY A 234 -2.65 28.84 25.54
C GLY A 234 -2.84 28.45 24.06
N ILE A 235 -4.07 28.59 23.56
CA ILE A 235 -4.44 28.30 22.17
C ILE A 235 -4.87 29.59 21.49
N PHE A 236 -4.25 29.89 20.36
CA PHE A 236 -4.73 30.93 19.45
C PHE A 236 -5.26 30.27 18.18
N GLU A 237 -6.56 30.39 17.92
CA GLU A 237 -7.21 29.90 16.70
C GLU A 237 -7.52 31.07 15.78
N MET A 238 -7.06 30.98 14.54
CA MET A 238 -7.46 31.85 13.45
C MET A 238 -8.47 31.15 12.56
N ARG A 239 -9.57 31.83 12.28
CA ARG A 239 -10.56 31.37 11.32
C ARG A 239 -10.53 32.19 10.04
N THR A 240 -11.17 31.65 9.01
CA THR A 240 -11.25 32.24 7.68
C THR A 240 -11.68 33.72 7.73
N ASN A 241 -11.01 34.57 6.94
CA ASN A 241 -11.28 36.01 6.84
C ASN A 241 -11.14 36.84 8.14
N SER A 242 -10.58 36.26 9.21
CA SER A 242 -10.24 37.02 10.43
C SER A 242 -8.98 37.89 10.22
N ILE A 243 -8.93 39.04 10.90
CA ILE A 243 -7.81 39.99 10.80
C ILE A 243 -7.05 40.02 12.12
N VAL A 244 -5.73 39.84 12.03
CA VAL A 244 -4.79 40.06 13.14
C VAL A 244 -3.75 41.07 12.67
N ASP A 245 -3.67 42.18 13.37
CA ASP A 245 -2.75 43.29 13.10
C ASP A 245 -1.91 43.54 14.36
N GLY A 246 -0.61 43.20 14.30
CA GLY A 246 0.27 43.15 15.46
C GLY A 246 0.65 41.73 15.88
N VAL A 247 1.57 41.64 16.86
CA VAL A 247 2.20 40.39 17.30
C VAL A 247 1.29 39.59 18.22
N VAL A 248 1.20 38.28 17.98
CA VAL A 248 0.64 37.26 18.88
C VAL A 248 1.83 36.53 19.51
N ASP A 249 2.03 36.76 20.81
CA ASP A 249 3.23 36.37 21.53
C ASP A 249 2.94 35.29 22.58
N ALA A 250 3.41 34.07 22.30
CA ALA A 250 3.37 32.92 23.20
C ALA A 250 4.75 32.55 23.77
N THR A 251 5.76 33.42 23.65
CA THR A 251 7.16 33.09 24.03
C THR A 251 7.37 32.86 25.52
N LYS A 252 6.44 33.30 26.37
CA LYS A 252 6.50 33.17 27.83
C LYS A 252 5.78 31.92 28.37
N ILE A 253 5.16 31.12 27.51
CA ILE A 253 4.32 29.97 27.91
C ILE A 253 4.79 28.65 27.31
N SER A 254 4.42 27.54 27.94
CA SER A 254 4.67 26.18 27.45
C SER A 254 3.42 25.56 26.83
N ASN A 255 3.61 24.56 25.96
CA ASN A 255 2.54 23.82 25.26
C ASN A 255 1.53 24.71 24.52
N SER A 256 2.00 25.85 24.01
CA SER A 256 1.21 26.78 23.23
C SER A 256 0.84 26.20 21.87
N LYS A 257 -0.35 26.53 21.38
CA LYS A 257 -0.85 26.04 20.09
C LYS A 257 -1.37 27.16 19.21
N LEU A 258 -0.95 27.17 17.94
CA LEU A 258 -1.56 27.97 16.88
C LEU A 258 -2.47 27.07 16.03
N VAL A 259 -3.76 27.38 15.95
CA VAL A 259 -4.76 26.60 15.21
C VAL A 259 -5.24 27.40 13.99
N LEU A 260 -5.27 26.74 12.84
CA LEU A 260 -5.94 27.22 11.63
C LEU A 260 -7.28 26.47 11.52
N GLY A 261 -8.39 27.15 11.77
CA GLY A 261 -9.70 26.51 11.90
C GLY A 261 -10.86 27.26 11.26
N GLY A 262 -12.09 26.88 11.61
CA GLY A 262 -13.32 27.66 11.42
C GLY A 262 -13.88 27.83 10.00
N ASN A 263 -13.41 27.08 9.02
CA ASN A 263 -14.01 27.15 7.68
C ASN A 263 -15.29 26.30 7.66
N THR A 264 -16.46 26.90 7.38
CA THR A 264 -17.77 26.24 7.48
C THR A 264 -18.48 26.01 6.14
N ALA A 265 -17.81 26.17 5.00
CA ALA A 265 -18.46 26.00 3.69
C ALA A 265 -17.51 25.70 2.51
N LYS A 266 -16.53 24.78 2.65
CA LYS A 266 -15.55 24.46 1.58
C LYS A 266 -14.80 25.70 1.05
N GLU A 267 -14.56 26.69 1.90
CA GLU A 267 -13.81 27.88 1.47
C GLU A 267 -12.31 27.55 1.40
N ASN A 268 -11.55 28.36 0.68
CA ASN A 268 -10.09 28.29 0.69
C ASN A 268 -9.56 29.48 1.49
N SER A 269 -8.78 29.22 2.53
CA SER A 269 -8.12 30.24 3.34
C SER A 269 -6.62 30.21 3.11
N THR A 270 -5.94 31.31 3.39
CA THR A 270 -4.48 31.41 3.20
C THR A 270 -3.81 31.86 4.47
N PHE A 271 -2.79 31.13 4.89
CA PHE A 271 -1.88 31.52 5.96
C PHE A 271 -0.47 31.67 5.41
N ILE A 272 0.24 32.72 5.82
CA ILE A 272 1.59 33.01 5.35
C ILE A 272 2.59 32.52 6.40
N ALA A 273 3.27 31.39 6.13
CA ALA A 273 4.21 30.73 7.04
C ALA A 273 5.38 31.64 7.46
N SER A 274 5.81 32.58 6.62
CA SER A 274 6.88 33.54 6.95
C SER A 274 6.54 34.50 8.10
N LYS A 275 5.27 34.51 8.54
CA LYS A 275 4.80 35.19 9.74
C LYS A 275 5.06 34.40 11.03
N ILE A 276 5.50 33.15 10.95
CA ILE A 276 5.85 32.30 12.10
C ILE A 276 7.35 32.40 12.39
N GLY A 277 7.69 32.59 13.67
CA GLY A 277 9.07 32.51 14.17
C GLY A 277 9.42 33.63 15.16
N ASN A 278 10.63 33.56 15.73
CA ASN A 278 11.09 34.58 16.67
C ASN A 278 11.15 35.97 16.03
N GLY A 279 10.54 36.98 16.66
CA GLY A 279 10.44 38.34 16.14
C GLY A 279 9.45 38.50 14.98
N ARG A 280 8.59 37.51 14.73
CA ARG A 280 7.56 37.55 13.68
C ARG A 280 6.17 37.78 14.29
N GLN A 281 5.14 37.83 13.43
CA GLN A 281 3.77 38.09 13.86
C GLN A 281 3.25 37.00 14.82
N TYR A 282 3.56 35.74 14.57
CA TYR A 282 3.18 34.61 15.42
C TYR A 282 4.46 34.00 15.99
N GLN A 283 4.69 34.13 17.29
CA GLN A 283 5.94 33.73 17.91
C GLN A 283 5.72 32.96 19.22
N GLY A 284 6.62 32.01 19.51
CA GLY A 284 6.60 31.24 20.75
C GLY A 284 5.61 30.06 20.79
N PHE A 285 4.96 29.73 19.67
CA PHE A 285 4.09 28.56 19.59
C PHE A 285 4.89 27.26 19.46
N SER A 286 4.60 26.27 20.30
CA SER A 286 5.27 24.96 20.26
C SER A 286 4.53 23.92 19.39
N ASN A 287 3.24 24.11 19.14
CA ASN A 287 2.42 23.20 18.33
C ASN A 287 1.57 23.97 17.31
N TYR A 288 1.32 23.35 16.16
CA TYR A 288 0.55 23.93 15.06
C TYR A 288 -0.51 22.93 14.62
N GLU A 289 -1.74 23.38 14.42
CA GLU A 289 -2.86 22.50 14.07
C GLU A 289 -3.70 23.09 12.93
N VAL A 290 -4.13 22.23 12.02
CA VAL A 290 -5.23 22.50 11.11
C VAL A 290 -6.43 21.68 11.58
N ASN A 291 -7.49 22.38 11.94
CA ASN A 291 -8.72 21.78 12.46
C ASN A 291 -9.91 22.54 11.89
N THR A 292 -10.31 22.13 10.69
CA THR A 292 -11.36 22.80 9.93
C THR A 292 -12.33 21.76 9.34
N SER A 293 -13.53 22.19 8.95
CA SER A 293 -14.54 21.25 8.42
C SER A 293 -14.05 20.46 7.20
N GLU A 294 -14.53 19.23 7.06
CA GLU A 294 -14.28 18.40 5.88
C GLU A 294 -14.51 19.14 4.55
N GLY A 295 -13.52 19.06 3.65
CA GLY A 295 -13.54 19.70 2.33
C GLY A 295 -13.12 21.17 2.29
N SER A 296 -12.79 21.78 3.44
CA SER A 296 -12.19 23.11 3.50
C SER A 296 -10.66 23.06 3.49
N THR A 297 -10.03 24.03 2.83
CA THR A 297 -8.57 24.05 2.64
C THR A 297 -7.92 25.30 3.26
N TRP A 298 -6.82 25.08 3.99
CA TRP A 298 -5.85 26.11 4.35
C TRP A 298 -4.62 26.01 3.45
N ASN A 299 -4.40 27.02 2.61
CA ASN A 299 -3.20 27.19 1.82
C ASN A 299 -2.10 27.79 2.70
N LEU A 300 -1.06 27.01 2.97
CA LEU A 300 0.11 27.46 3.68
C LEU A 300 1.18 27.87 2.67
N ILE A 301 1.43 29.18 2.59
CA ILE A 301 2.33 29.79 1.61
C ILE A 301 3.49 30.53 2.29
N GLY A 302 4.57 30.76 1.55
CA GLY A 302 5.81 31.29 2.11
C GLY A 302 6.55 30.24 2.94
N GLU A 303 7.67 30.63 3.52
CA GLU A 303 8.59 29.70 4.17
C GLU A 303 8.98 30.20 5.57
N THR A 304 9.26 29.27 6.47
CA THR A 304 9.82 29.56 7.80
C THR A 304 10.88 28.53 8.17
N THR A 305 11.84 28.94 8.99
CA THR A 305 12.85 28.04 9.58
C THR A 305 12.51 27.66 11.03
N ALA A 306 11.38 28.15 11.55
CA ALA A 306 10.92 27.80 12.89
C ALA A 306 10.58 26.30 12.98
N LEU A 307 10.78 25.70 14.15
CA LEU A 307 10.29 24.36 14.43
C LEU A 307 8.76 24.41 14.56
N THR A 308 8.05 23.88 13.57
CA THR A 308 6.58 23.89 13.55
C THR A 308 6.02 22.48 13.35
N PRO A 309 5.90 21.67 14.42
CA PRO A 309 5.24 20.37 14.31
C PRO A 309 3.74 20.59 14.03
N TRP A 310 3.30 20.20 12.84
CA TRP A 310 1.93 20.37 12.36
C TRP A 310 1.10 19.12 12.63
N THR A 311 -0.13 19.29 13.10
CA THR A 311 -1.15 18.24 13.16
C THR A 311 -2.34 18.63 12.28
N VAL A 312 -2.75 17.77 11.35
CA VAL A 312 -3.94 17.98 10.52
C VAL A 312 -5.03 17.04 11.03
N THR A 313 -5.94 17.59 11.84
CA THR A 313 -7.03 16.84 12.49
C THR A 313 -8.21 16.67 11.56
N GLU A 314 -8.58 17.72 10.83
CA GLU A 314 -9.69 17.71 9.88
C GLU A 314 -9.46 18.74 8.76
N GLY A 315 -10.07 18.53 7.60
CA GLY A 315 -9.92 19.36 6.41
C GLY A 315 -8.57 19.17 5.72
N THR A 316 -8.16 20.14 4.90
CA THR A 316 -6.96 20.05 4.06
C THR A 316 -5.94 21.14 4.39
N LEU A 317 -4.68 20.75 4.57
CA LEU A 317 -3.52 21.64 4.57
C LEU A 317 -2.84 21.56 3.20
N ALA A 318 -2.92 22.61 2.39
CA ALA A 318 -2.30 22.67 1.08
C ALA A 318 -0.96 23.42 1.13
N ILE A 319 0.08 22.82 0.54
CA ILE A 319 1.44 23.37 0.49
C ILE A 319 1.97 23.43 -0.94
N VAL A 320 2.88 24.39 -1.18
CA VAL A 320 3.66 24.51 -2.41
C VAL A 320 5.14 24.14 -2.22
N SER A 321 5.61 24.05 -0.97
CA SER A 321 7.00 23.77 -0.56
C SER A 321 6.99 23.12 0.82
N ASP A 322 7.89 22.16 1.10
CA ASP A 322 8.04 21.60 2.45
C ASP A 322 8.45 22.66 3.48
N HIS A 323 9.23 23.68 3.07
CA HIS A 323 9.66 24.78 3.93
C HIS A 323 8.50 25.65 4.45
N SER A 324 7.30 25.54 3.85
CA SER A 324 6.09 26.13 4.41
C SER A 324 5.70 25.50 5.75
N LEU A 325 6.07 24.23 5.97
CA LEU A 325 5.88 23.48 7.22
C LEU A 325 7.01 23.69 8.25
N GLY A 326 7.95 24.62 8.01
CA GLY A 326 9.02 24.95 8.95
C GLY A 326 10.25 24.05 8.87
N SER A 327 11.07 24.04 9.94
CA SER A 327 12.24 23.15 10.06
C SER A 327 11.83 21.68 9.95
N THR A 328 12.57 20.88 9.18
CA THR A 328 12.32 19.44 8.91
C THR A 328 12.37 18.56 10.16
N ASP A 329 12.93 19.07 11.27
CA ASP A 329 12.89 18.43 12.59
C ASP A 329 11.45 18.32 13.16
N GLY A 330 10.54 19.19 12.72
CA GLY A 330 9.13 19.18 13.14
C GLY A 330 8.34 18.12 12.39
N ALA A 331 7.81 17.11 13.06
CA ALA A 331 7.00 16.09 12.38
C ALA A 331 5.68 16.67 11.83
N LEU A 332 5.15 16.05 10.77
CA LEU A 332 3.78 16.27 10.31
C LEU A 332 2.90 15.08 10.73
N THR A 333 1.86 15.35 11.51
CA THR A 333 0.90 14.34 11.96
C THR A 333 -0.41 14.48 11.20
N LEU A 334 -0.86 13.42 10.56
CA LEU A 334 -2.21 13.32 9.98
C LEU A 334 -3.10 12.55 10.96
N ASN A 335 -4.09 13.25 11.51
CA ASN A 335 -5.04 12.75 12.49
C ASN A 335 -6.49 12.88 11.96
N GLY A 336 -6.69 12.47 10.70
CA GLY A 336 -8.00 12.54 10.03
C GLY A 336 -8.11 13.62 8.95
N GLY A 337 -7.14 14.54 8.87
CA GLY A 337 -7.07 15.54 7.79
C GLY A 337 -6.16 15.13 6.62
N VAL A 338 -6.11 15.99 5.61
CA VAL A 338 -5.40 15.77 4.34
C VAL A 338 -4.22 16.74 4.19
N LEU A 339 -3.06 16.22 3.81
CA LEU A 339 -2.00 17.04 3.22
C LEU A 339 -2.19 17.11 1.70
N GLN A 340 -2.22 18.30 1.13
CA GLN A 340 -2.25 18.51 -0.32
C GLN A 340 -0.94 19.12 -0.82
N THR A 341 -0.31 18.53 -1.83
CA THR A 341 0.82 19.12 -2.56
C THR A 341 0.36 19.70 -3.88
N VAL A 342 0.50 21.02 -4.05
CA VAL A 342 0.08 21.74 -5.27
C VAL A 342 1.15 21.72 -6.36
N LEU A 343 2.41 21.61 -5.97
CA LEU A 343 3.58 21.47 -6.84
C LEU A 343 4.41 20.27 -6.39
N ASN A 344 5.47 19.96 -7.13
CA ASN A 344 6.40 18.91 -6.74
C ASN A 344 7.12 19.29 -5.44
N VAL A 345 7.05 18.42 -4.44
CA VAL A 345 7.65 18.62 -3.11
C VAL A 345 8.51 17.41 -2.76
N ASN A 346 9.69 17.67 -2.20
CA ASN A 346 10.51 16.66 -1.56
C ASN A 346 10.59 16.96 -0.07
N SER A 347 10.41 15.96 0.77
CA SER A 347 10.45 16.08 2.22
C SER A 347 11.23 14.93 2.84
N ASP A 348 12.16 15.27 3.73
CA ASP A 348 12.87 14.36 4.63
C ASP A 348 12.30 14.38 6.05
N ARG A 349 11.16 15.07 6.23
CA ARG A 349 10.43 15.19 7.49
C ARG A 349 9.82 13.86 7.90
N ARG A 350 9.68 13.64 9.21
CA ARG A 350 8.92 12.51 9.74
C ARG A 350 7.42 12.73 9.58
N PHE A 351 6.72 11.69 9.13
CA PHE A 351 5.26 11.66 8.99
C PHE A 351 4.66 10.67 9.98
N ASN A 352 3.58 11.08 10.64
CA ASN A 352 2.87 10.27 11.62
C ASN A 352 1.39 10.13 11.26
N LEU A 353 0.90 8.89 11.14
CA LEU A 353 -0.51 8.57 10.89
C LEU A 353 -1.14 8.08 12.19
N THR A 354 -2.13 8.81 12.70
CA THR A 354 -2.66 8.56 14.05
C THR A 354 -4.15 8.24 14.09
N ALA A 355 -4.92 8.66 13.08
CA ALA A 355 -6.32 8.32 12.98
C ALA A 355 -6.52 6.96 12.31
N GLU A 356 -7.31 6.09 12.94
CA GLU A 356 -7.77 4.84 12.33
C GLU A 356 -8.84 5.08 11.24
N SER A 357 -9.48 6.26 11.26
CA SER A 357 -10.42 6.68 10.22
C SER A 357 -9.71 7.12 8.94
N LEU A 358 -10.20 6.66 7.79
CA LEU A 358 -9.68 6.95 6.45
C LEU A 358 -10.20 8.27 5.84
N ASN A 359 -10.72 9.18 6.67
CA ASN A 359 -11.14 10.50 6.20
C ASN A 359 -9.92 11.37 5.83
N GLY A 360 -8.74 11.08 6.39
CA GLY A 360 -7.48 11.78 6.12
C GLY A 360 -6.56 11.08 5.12
N GLY A 361 -5.51 11.76 4.66
CA GLY A 361 -4.57 11.20 3.68
C GLY A 361 -3.64 12.21 3.01
N ILE A 362 -3.10 11.83 1.86
CA ILE A 362 -2.23 12.65 1.02
C ILE A 362 -2.89 12.83 -0.35
N LEU A 363 -3.09 14.09 -0.75
CA LEU A 363 -3.58 14.52 -2.05
C LEU A 363 -2.44 15.12 -2.86
N THR A 364 -2.05 14.46 -3.95
CA THR A 364 -0.95 14.93 -4.80
C THR A 364 -1.47 15.53 -6.11
N ASP A 365 -1.49 16.86 -6.20
CA ASP A 365 -1.64 17.55 -7.49
C ASP A 365 -0.29 17.73 -8.18
N GLY A 366 0.78 17.90 -7.40
CA GLY A 366 2.17 17.69 -7.80
C GLY A 366 2.81 16.53 -7.04
N ASP A 367 3.89 15.97 -7.57
CA ASP A 367 4.55 14.79 -7.00
C ASP A 367 5.06 15.07 -5.58
N LEU A 368 4.90 14.12 -4.66
CA LEU A 368 5.44 14.20 -3.31
C LEU A 368 6.44 13.08 -3.08
N THR A 369 7.71 13.42 -2.84
CA THR A 369 8.73 12.46 -2.40
C THR A 369 8.93 12.54 -0.90
N LEU A 370 8.70 11.43 -0.21
CA LEU A 370 8.99 11.25 1.21
C LEU A 370 10.17 10.29 1.36
N THR A 371 11.32 10.80 1.80
CA THR A 371 12.54 9.99 1.96
C THR A 371 12.67 9.36 3.35
N ASN A 372 11.96 9.90 4.34
CA ASN A 372 11.95 9.41 5.70
C ASN A 372 10.77 8.46 5.96
N VAL A 373 10.78 7.78 7.09
CA VAL A 373 9.78 6.80 7.50
C VAL A 373 8.44 7.48 7.80
N ILE A 374 7.34 6.92 7.27
CA ILE A 374 5.98 7.15 7.78
C ILE A 374 5.69 6.13 8.88
N SER A 375 5.19 6.59 10.02
CA SER A 375 4.95 5.74 11.21
C SER A 375 3.55 5.96 11.80
N GLY A 376 3.09 5.03 12.64
CA GLY A 376 1.88 5.19 13.45
C GLY A 376 0.82 4.11 13.23
N VAL A 377 -0.32 4.24 13.90
CA VAL A 377 -1.40 3.23 13.84
C VAL A 377 -2.42 3.50 12.72
N GLY A 378 -2.43 4.72 12.18
CA GLY A 378 -3.37 5.12 11.12
C GLY A 378 -3.04 4.56 9.74
N GLY A 379 -4.01 4.63 8.83
CA GLY A 379 -3.87 4.21 7.42
C GLY A 379 -3.40 5.34 6.50
N LEU A 380 -2.79 4.98 5.37
CA LEU A 380 -2.36 5.89 4.32
C LEU A 380 -3.38 5.89 3.18
N LYS A 381 -4.07 7.01 2.95
CA LYS A 381 -4.93 7.19 1.78
C LYS A 381 -4.30 8.15 0.78
N LYS A 382 -4.00 7.66 -0.42
CA LYS A 382 -3.44 8.41 -1.54
C LYS A 382 -4.54 8.82 -2.52
N THR A 383 -4.64 10.12 -2.80
CA THR A 383 -5.53 10.73 -3.79
C THR A 383 -4.75 11.68 -4.71
N GLY A 384 -5.40 12.24 -5.72
CA GLY A 384 -4.77 13.11 -6.73
C GLY A 384 -4.00 12.32 -7.79
N ASN A 385 -3.87 12.90 -8.98
CA ASN A 385 -3.35 12.19 -10.16
C ASN A 385 -1.83 12.05 -10.16
N ALA A 386 -1.10 12.89 -9.43
CA ALA A 386 0.35 12.84 -9.36
C ALA A 386 0.86 11.66 -8.51
N THR A 387 2.17 11.52 -8.42
CA THR A 387 2.83 10.39 -7.74
C THR A 387 3.12 10.73 -6.28
N LEU A 388 2.81 9.80 -5.38
CA LEU A 388 3.41 9.77 -4.04
C LEU A 388 4.58 8.77 -4.07
N ILE A 389 5.78 9.23 -3.75
CA ILE A 389 7.01 8.45 -3.79
C ILE A 389 7.46 8.21 -2.35
N LEU A 390 7.58 6.94 -1.96
CA LEU A 390 8.06 6.53 -0.63
C LEU A 390 9.45 5.91 -0.76
N GLY A 391 10.44 6.51 -0.10
CA GLY A 391 11.84 6.06 -0.11
C GLY A 391 12.28 5.31 1.16
N GLY A 392 11.66 5.60 2.30
CA GLY A 392 11.96 4.94 3.59
C GLY A 392 11.17 3.65 3.81
N GLN A 393 11.67 2.75 4.67
CA GLN A 393 10.88 1.62 5.20
C GLN A 393 9.76 2.17 6.09
N ASN A 394 8.49 1.91 5.76
CA ASN A 394 7.38 2.49 6.49
C ASN A 394 6.83 1.53 7.55
N ASP A 395 6.57 2.08 8.75
CA ASP A 395 6.18 1.34 9.94
C ASP A 395 4.72 1.61 10.36
N TYR A 396 3.93 2.25 9.50
CA TYR A 396 2.51 2.42 9.78
C TYR A 396 1.75 1.10 9.61
N THR A 397 0.76 0.88 10.45
CA THR A 397 0.06 -0.43 10.55
C THR A 397 -1.36 -0.43 9.99
N GLY A 398 -1.96 0.74 9.76
CA GLY A 398 -3.27 0.84 9.12
C GLY A 398 -3.21 0.52 7.62
N ARG A 399 -4.38 0.53 6.99
CA ARG A 399 -4.56 0.22 5.56
C ARG A 399 -3.89 1.23 4.63
N THR A 400 -3.38 0.76 3.51
CA THR A 400 -2.91 1.59 2.39
C THR A 400 -3.96 1.61 1.29
N ILE A 401 -4.55 2.77 1.00
CA ILE A 401 -5.58 2.92 -0.04
C ILE A 401 -5.07 3.87 -1.11
N ILE A 402 -5.01 3.38 -2.35
CA ILE A 402 -4.66 4.16 -3.53
C ILE A 402 -5.96 4.44 -4.28
N SER A 403 -6.54 5.62 -4.05
CA SER A 403 -7.80 6.03 -4.66
C SER A 403 -7.61 6.76 -5.99
N SER A 404 -6.44 7.36 -6.24
CA SER A 404 -6.10 8.02 -7.51
C SER A 404 -4.58 8.14 -7.69
N GLY A 405 -4.13 8.14 -8.94
CA GLY A 405 -2.73 8.33 -9.32
C GLY A 405 -1.85 7.13 -8.99
N ASN A 406 -0.57 7.41 -8.71
CA ASN A 406 0.47 6.40 -8.52
C ASN A 406 1.06 6.45 -7.10
N LEU A 407 1.21 5.29 -6.46
CA LEU A 407 2.08 5.10 -5.29
C LEU A 407 3.36 4.41 -5.76
N PHE A 408 4.49 5.09 -5.66
CA PHE A 408 5.78 4.59 -6.10
C PHE A 408 6.70 4.30 -4.91
N LEU A 409 6.98 3.03 -4.68
CA LEU A 409 7.91 2.56 -3.67
C LEU A 409 9.32 2.47 -4.27
N THR A 410 10.28 3.11 -3.61
CA THR A 410 11.67 3.24 -4.08
C THR A 410 12.65 2.92 -2.97
N GLY A 411 13.86 2.47 -3.33
CA GLY A 411 14.88 2.10 -2.35
C GLY A 411 14.34 1.07 -1.37
N GLU A 412 14.35 1.41 -0.09
CA GLU A 412 13.84 0.56 0.96
C GLU A 412 12.30 0.51 0.95
N GLY A 413 11.64 1.67 0.90
CA GLY A 413 10.27 1.91 0.41
C GLY A 413 9.12 0.99 0.86
N GLY A 414 9.31 0.08 1.80
CA GLY A 414 8.37 -0.98 2.13
C GLY A 414 7.12 -0.48 2.86
N ILE A 415 6.05 -1.25 2.74
CA ILE A 415 4.76 -1.03 3.41
C ILE A 415 4.24 -2.35 4.01
N GLU A 416 5.14 -3.26 4.34
CA GLU A 416 4.86 -4.63 4.79
C GLU A 416 4.10 -4.72 6.11
N HIS A 417 4.15 -3.65 6.92
CA HIS A 417 3.42 -3.53 8.18
C HIS A 417 1.97 -3.08 8.00
N SER A 418 1.60 -2.56 6.82
CA SER A 418 0.21 -2.14 6.56
C SER A 418 -0.74 -3.33 6.58
N GLU A 419 -1.94 -3.14 7.13
CA GLU A 419 -2.96 -4.20 7.27
C GLU A 419 -3.43 -4.75 5.91
N SER A 420 -3.58 -3.85 4.93
CA SER A 420 -4.00 -4.18 3.56
C SER A 420 -3.49 -3.13 2.58
N VAL A 421 -3.47 -3.49 1.30
CA VAL A 421 -3.24 -2.56 0.18
C VAL A 421 -4.42 -2.65 -0.80
N GLU A 422 -5.09 -1.53 -1.04
CA GLU A 422 -6.32 -1.44 -1.83
C GLU A 422 -6.12 -0.47 -3.00
N LEU A 423 -6.25 -0.96 -4.25
CA LEU A 423 -6.13 -0.15 -5.46
C LEU A 423 -7.49 0.09 -6.10
N SER A 424 -7.88 1.36 -6.23
CA SER A 424 -9.05 1.73 -7.04
C SER A 424 -8.74 1.71 -8.54
N LYS A 425 -9.78 1.72 -9.37
CA LYS A 425 -9.64 1.81 -10.83
C LYS A 425 -8.78 3.00 -11.27
N GLY A 426 -7.87 2.76 -12.21
CA GLY A 426 -6.99 3.80 -12.79
C GLY A 426 -5.80 4.16 -11.90
N THR A 427 -5.53 3.37 -10.85
CA THR A 427 -4.40 3.60 -9.93
C THR A 427 -3.28 2.59 -10.14
N SER A 428 -2.08 2.95 -9.70
CA SER A 428 -0.94 2.04 -9.74
C SER A 428 -0.17 1.96 -8.43
N LEU A 429 0.27 0.75 -8.09
CA LEU A 429 1.33 0.48 -7.13
C LEU A 429 2.60 0.14 -7.92
N ASN A 430 3.63 0.96 -7.84
CA ASN A 430 4.89 0.75 -8.53
C ASN A 430 5.99 0.38 -7.54
N ILE A 431 6.63 -0.77 -7.75
CA ILE A 431 7.73 -1.28 -6.91
C ILE A 431 9.05 -1.43 -7.67
N SER A 432 9.10 -0.99 -8.93
CA SER A 432 10.19 -1.28 -9.88
C SER A 432 11.55 -0.75 -9.46
N SER A 433 11.59 0.19 -8.51
CA SER A 433 12.83 0.81 -8.01
C SER A 433 13.10 0.50 -6.53
N THR A 434 12.48 -0.55 -5.97
CA THR A 434 12.82 -1.07 -4.64
C THR A 434 14.14 -1.85 -4.66
N THR A 435 14.86 -1.94 -3.54
CA THR A 435 16.20 -2.57 -3.46
C THR A 435 16.15 -4.09 -3.73
N GLY A 436 15.02 -4.76 -3.46
CA GLY A 436 14.88 -6.22 -3.59
C GLY A 436 13.45 -6.72 -3.80
N GLY A 437 12.52 -5.85 -4.20
CA GLY A 437 11.09 -6.11 -4.08
C GLY A 437 10.55 -5.68 -2.72
N THR A 438 9.30 -6.02 -2.46
CA THR A 438 8.61 -5.67 -1.20
C THR A 438 7.53 -6.70 -0.86
N MET A 439 6.95 -6.57 0.33
CA MET A 439 5.81 -7.36 0.78
C MET A 439 4.61 -6.45 1.03
N VAL A 440 3.42 -6.93 0.68
CA VAL A 440 2.14 -6.30 1.00
C VAL A 440 1.21 -7.33 1.63
N ASN A 441 0.39 -6.90 2.59
CA ASN A 441 -0.67 -7.74 3.14
C ASN A 441 -1.96 -7.53 2.35
N ASN A 442 -2.74 -8.60 2.16
CA ASN A 442 -4.13 -8.56 1.68
C ASN A 442 -4.36 -7.63 0.47
N LEU A 443 -3.56 -7.77 -0.58
CA LEU A 443 -3.65 -6.94 -1.78
C LEU A 443 -5.02 -7.12 -2.46
N THR A 444 -5.70 -6.01 -2.74
CA THR A 444 -6.92 -5.94 -3.53
C THR A 444 -6.80 -4.88 -4.62
N GLY A 445 -7.55 -5.05 -5.71
CA GLY A 445 -7.54 -4.09 -6.79
C GLY A 445 -8.75 -4.21 -7.70
N ASP A 446 -9.32 -3.06 -8.06
CA ASP A 446 -10.40 -3.00 -9.04
C ASP A 446 -9.88 -3.21 -10.47
N GLU A 447 -10.78 -3.57 -11.39
CA GLU A 447 -10.47 -3.63 -12.82
C GLU A 447 -9.93 -2.28 -13.32
N GLY A 448 -8.77 -2.32 -13.99
CA GLY A 448 -8.04 -1.15 -14.46
C GLY A 448 -7.12 -0.50 -13.42
N SER A 449 -6.91 -1.13 -12.26
CA SER A 449 -5.72 -0.86 -11.42
C SER A 449 -4.49 -1.62 -11.96
N HIS A 450 -3.28 -1.20 -11.58
CA HIS A 450 -2.02 -1.79 -12.06
C HIS A 450 -1.00 -2.00 -10.94
N VAL A 451 -0.32 -3.14 -10.94
CA VAL A 451 0.93 -3.34 -10.19
C VAL A 451 2.09 -3.32 -11.19
N VAL A 452 3.04 -2.40 -11.00
CA VAL A 452 4.24 -2.24 -11.82
C VAL A 452 5.42 -2.86 -11.08
N LEU A 453 5.97 -3.94 -11.61
CA LEU A 453 6.99 -4.75 -10.95
C LEU A 453 8.42 -4.37 -11.36
N GLY A 454 8.64 -3.91 -12.59
CA GLY A 454 9.97 -3.86 -13.18
C GLY A 454 10.63 -5.24 -13.18
N ASP A 455 11.78 -5.37 -12.51
CA ASP A 455 12.53 -6.61 -12.33
C ASP A 455 12.36 -7.22 -10.92
N ARG A 456 11.36 -6.76 -10.15
CA ARG A 456 11.20 -7.09 -8.73
C ARG A 456 10.11 -8.11 -8.46
N PHE A 457 10.28 -8.88 -7.40
CA PHE A 457 9.22 -9.74 -6.89
C PHE A 457 8.32 -8.96 -5.92
N LEU A 458 7.01 -9.06 -6.12
CA LEU A 458 6.04 -8.65 -5.11
C LEU A 458 5.66 -9.87 -4.27
N THR A 459 5.88 -9.78 -2.95
CA THR A 459 5.35 -10.77 -2.01
C THR A 459 3.96 -10.34 -1.55
N VAL A 460 2.94 -11.14 -1.85
CA VAL A 460 1.58 -10.93 -1.37
C VAL A 460 1.31 -11.89 -0.22
N ASN A 461 1.26 -11.35 0.99
CA ASN A 461 0.92 -12.09 2.19
C ASN A 461 -0.59 -12.02 2.46
N SER A 462 -1.30 -13.08 2.10
CA SER A 462 -2.76 -13.15 2.27
C SER A 462 -3.10 -13.71 3.64
N LEU A 463 -3.47 -12.81 4.55
CA LEU A 463 -3.99 -13.11 5.89
C LEU A 463 -5.52 -13.28 5.87
N ALA A 464 -6.18 -12.65 4.89
CA ALA A 464 -7.59 -12.81 4.56
C ALA A 464 -7.74 -13.04 3.04
N ASP A 465 -8.88 -13.60 2.63
CA ASP A 465 -9.17 -13.81 1.22
C ASP A 465 -9.25 -12.48 0.48
N SER A 466 -8.51 -12.34 -0.61
CA SER A 466 -8.46 -11.10 -1.39
C SER A 466 -8.55 -11.36 -2.90
N VAL A 467 -9.08 -10.38 -3.63
CA VAL A 467 -9.26 -10.42 -5.09
C VAL A 467 -8.55 -9.22 -5.70
N PHE A 468 -7.70 -9.48 -6.68
CA PHE A 468 -7.05 -8.47 -7.50
C PHE A 468 -7.53 -8.61 -8.95
N SER A 469 -8.34 -7.65 -9.39
CA SER A 469 -8.94 -7.59 -10.73
C SER A 469 -8.19 -6.66 -11.68
N GLY A 470 -7.12 -6.01 -11.20
CA GLY A 470 -6.24 -5.17 -12.00
C GLY A 470 -5.26 -5.96 -12.88
N GLU A 471 -4.41 -5.24 -13.59
CA GLU A 471 -3.25 -5.80 -14.29
C GLU A 471 -2.09 -6.01 -13.33
N PHE A 472 -1.54 -7.22 -13.28
CA PHE A 472 -0.38 -7.54 -12.48
C PHE A 472 0.86 -7.68 -13.37
N GLY A 473 1.79 -6.74 -13.21
CA GLY A 473 2.95 -6.57 -14.10
C GLY A 473 2.56 -6.06 -15.48
N ALA A 474 3.39 -5.20 -16.06
CA ALA A 474 3.24 -4.74 -17.44
C ALA A 474 3.95 -5.69 -18.44
N GLU A 475 3.62 -5.57 -19.73
CA GLU A 475 4.29 -6.34 -20.78
C GLU A 475 5.81 -6.12 -20.79
N GLY A 476 6.56 -7.23 -20.71
CA GLY A 476 8.03 -7.21 -20.72
C GLY A 476 8.68 -7.06 -19.34
N GLU A 477 7.91 -6.94 -18.27
CA GLU A 477 8.44 -6.93 -16.90
C GLU A 477 8.92 -8.32 -16.48
N THR A 478 10.14 -8.40 -15.95
CA THR A 478 10.79 -9.64 -15.50
C THR A 478 10.61 -9.93 -14.02
N GLY A 479 9.93 -9.03 -13.31
CA GLY A 479 9.48 -9.27 -11.94
C GLY A 479 8.51 -10.43 -11.83
N GLY A 480 8.24 -10.88 -10.60
CA GLY A 480 7.41 -12.06 -10.34
C GLY A 480 6.52 -11.92 -9.12
N LEU A 481 5.81 -13.00 -8.82
CA LEU A 481 4.83 -13.07 -7.73
C LEU A 481 5.23 -14.14 -6.72
N LEU A 482 5.32 -13.75 -5.45
CA LEU A 482 5.44 -14.67 -4.32
C LEU A 482 4.19 -14.59 -3.44
N LYS A 483 3.36 -15.63 -3.45
CA LYS A 483 2.17 -15.73 -2.59
C LYS A 483 2.51 -16.43 -1.27
N THR A 484 2.28 -15.73 -0.16
CA THR A 484 2.42 -16.25 1.22
C THR A 484 1.10 -16.06 1.99
N GLY A 485 1.06 -16.51 3.24
CA GLY A 485 -0.15 -16.46 4.07
C GLY A 485 -1.17 -17.55 3.72
N ALA A 486 -1.97 -17.97 4.70
CA ALA A 486 -2.85 -19.13 4.58
C ALA A 486 -4.10 -18.89 3.73
N ALA A 487 -4.51 -17.63 3.57
CA ALA A 487 -5.74 -17.29 2.85
C ALA A 487 -5.58 -17.34 1.32
N SER A 488 -6.70 -17.25 0.60
CA SER A 488 -6.74 -17.24 -0.86
C SER A 488 -6.39 -15.87 -1.43
N PHE A 489 -5.53 -15.84 -2.45
CA PHE A 489 -5.34 -14.68 -3.32
C PHE A 489 -5.90 -15.01 -4.70
N THR A 490 -6.86 -14.23 -5.16
CA THR A 490 -7.49 -14.44 -6.48
C THR A 490 -6.99 -13.41 -7.47
N LEU A 491 -6.38 -13.87 -8.56
CA LEU A 491 -6.14 -13.06 -9.75
C LEU A 491 -7.36 -13.16 -10.66
N ALA A 492 -7.98 -12.01 -10.93
CA ALA A 492 -9.15 -11.89 -11.79
C ALA A 492 -8.87 -11.02 -13.04
N GLY A 493 -7.78 -10.26 -13.04
CA GLY A 493 -7.33 -9.47 -14.18
C GLY A 493 -6.21 -10.14 -14.98
N GLN A 494 -5.60 -9.37 -15.88
CA GLN A 494 -4.49 -9.83 -16.74
C GLN A 494 -3.17 -9.85 -15.94
N ASN A 495 -2.32 -10.85 -16.17
CA ASN A 495 -1.00 -10.93 -15.55
C ASN A 495 0.07 -11.04 -16.63
N ASN A 496 0.87 -9.99 -16.82
CA ASN A 496 1.81 -9.88 -17.94
C ASN A 496 3.29 -10.07 -17.55
N TYR A 497 3.56 -10.25 -16.26
CA TYR A 497 4.91 -10.47 -15.75
C TYR A 497 5.52 -11.79 -16.25
N THR A 498 6.85 -11.79 -16.40
CA THR A 498 7.62 -12.93 -16.93
C THR A 498 8.52 -13.61 -15.90
N GLY A 499 8.66 -13.03 -14.71
CA GLY A 499 9.30 -13.70 -13.58
C GLY A 499 8.45 -14.84 -13.03
N ASP A 500 8.99 -15.53 -12.03
CA ASP A 500 8.36 -16.73 -11.48
C ASP A 500 7.08 -16.41 -10.69
N THR A 501 6.16 -17.36 -10.68
CA THR A 501 5.04 -17.42 -9.74
C THR A 501 5.33 -18.50 -8.72
N THR A 502 5.53 -18.12 -7.46
CA THR A 502 5.71 -19.08 -6.35
C THR A 502 4.55 -18.98 -5.37
N VAL A 503 3.89 -20.10 -5.07
CA VAL A 503 2.90 -20.20 -4.00
C VAL A 503 3.54 -20.94 -2.84
N SER A 504 3.91 -20.18 -1.81
CA SER A 504 4.58 -20.72 -0.62
C SER A 504 3.61 -21.25 0.42
N ALA A 505 2.39 -20.70 0.48
CA ALA A 505 1.33 -21.14 1.39
C ALA A 505 -0.05 -20.67 0.90
N GLY A 506 -1.09 -21.37 1.37
CA GLY A 506 -2.48 -21.05 1.05
C GLY A 506 -2.80 -21.30 -0.42
N LYS A 507 -3.71 -20.50 -0.96
CA LYS A 507 -4.28 -20.71 -2.30
C LYS A 507 -4.02 -19.51 -3.21
N LEU A 508 -3.51 -19.75 -4.42
CA LEU A 508 -3.55 -18.82 -5.55
C LEU A 508 -4.67 -19.27 -6.49
N SER A 509 -5.71 -18.45 -6.64
CA SER A 509 -6.84 -18.74 -7.53
C SER A 509 -6.76 -17.89 -8.79
N LEU A 510 -7.00 -18.48 -9.95
CA LEU A 510 -7.22 -17.76 -11.22
C LEU A 510 -8.71 -17.80 -11.54
N SER A 511 -9.27 -16.68 -11.99
CA SER A 511 -10.70 -16.55 -12.30
C SER A 511 -10.95 -15.80 -13.59
N GLY A 512 -12.10 -16.06 -14.23
CA GLY A 512 -12.45 -15.47 -15.51
C GLY A 512 -11.38 -15.75 -16.57
N ASP A 513 -10.94 -14.72 -17.28
CA ASP A 513 -9.89 -14.84 -18.32
C ASP A 513 -8.48 -14.59 -17.77
N SER A 514 -8.31 -14.58 -16.44
CA SER A 514 -7.00 -14.44 -15.80
C SER A 514 -6.10 -15.64 -16.15
N ASN A 515 -4.84 -15.35 -16.45
CA ASN A 515 -3.82 -16.32 -16.84
C ASN A 515 -2.49 -15.95 -16.21
N ILE A 516 -1.57 -16.91 -16.10
CA ILE A 516 -0.17 -16.69 -15.70
C ILE A 516 0.80 -17.31 -16.72
N GLU A 517 0.36 -17.43 -17.97
CA GLU A 517 1.05 -18.17 -19.04
C GLU A 517 2.41 -17.57 -19.41
N LYS A 518 2.60 -16.28 -19.15
CA LYS A 518 3.84 -15.54 -19.42
C LYS A 518 4.88 -15.71 -18.30
N SER A 519 4.46 -16.13 -17.10
CA SER A 519 5.38 -16.32 -15.98
C SER A 519 6.44 -17.39 -16.30
N GLY A 520 7.65 -17.21 -15.76
CA GLY A 520 8.80 -18.05 -16.07
C GLY A 520 8.61 -19.50 -15.61
N ASN A 521 8.48 -19.68 -14.31
CA ASN A 521 8.15 -20.96 -13.67
C ASN A 521 6.95 -20.79 -12.74
N VAL A 522 6.19 -21.87 -12.56
CA VAL A 522 5.17 -21.97 -11.51
C VAL A 522 5.61 -23.00 -10.47
N ARG A 523 5.85 -22.55 -9.23
CA ARG A 523 6.28 -23.41 -8.13
C ARG A 523 5.27 -23.43 -6.99
N LEU A 524 4.85 -24.62 -6.58
CA LEU A 524 3.99 -24.83 -5.42
C LEU A 524 4.77 -25.52 -4.30
N ASN A 525 4.86 -24.90 -3.13
CA ASN A 525 5.42 -25.56 -1.96
C ASN A 525 4.38 -26.51 -1.32
N ARG A 526 4.81 -27.32 -0.35
CA ARG A 526 3.91 -28.18 0.43
C ARG A 526 2.71 -27.38 0.98
N ASP A 527 1.52 -27.96 0.91
CA ASP A 527 0.23 -27.39 1.32
C ASP A 527 -0.23 -26.15 0.51
N ALA A 528 0.52 -25.73 -0.51
CA ALA A 528 0.11 -24.66 -1.41
C ALA A 528 -0.82 -25.18 -2.52
N THR A 529 -1.80 -24.37 -2.89
CA THR A 529 -2.77 -24.70 -3.94
C THR A 529 -2.75 -23.69 -5.07
N LEU A 530 -2.67 -24.16 -6.32
CA LEU A 530 -3.07 -23.39 -7.50
C LEU A 530 -4.48 -23.85 -7.92
N ASP A 531 -5.45 -22.94 -7.93
CA ASP A 531 -6.81 -23.24 -8.36
C ASP A 531 -7.15 -22.50 -9.65
N ILE A 532 -7.50 -23.24 -10.69
CA ILE A 532 -7.90 -22.70 -11.99
C ILE A 532 -9.38 -22.97 -12.30
N SER A 533 -10.13 -23.56 -11.37
CA SER A 533 -11.51 -24.02 -11.57
C SER A 533 -12.47 -22.90 -11.98
N ALA A 534 -12.19 -21.68 -11.55
CA ALA A 534 -12.97 -20.48 -11.84
C ALA A 534 -12.55 -19.76 -13.13
N THR A 535 -11.56 -20.25 -13.88
CA THR A 535 -11.19 -19.68 -15.19
C THR A 535 -12.24 -20.00 -16.26
N THR A 536 -12.33 -19.21 -17.33
CA THR A 536 -13.31 -19.43 -18.41
C THR A 536 -12.93 -20.63 -19.28
N ASN A 537 -11.66 -20.77 -19.64
CA ASN A 537 -11.20 -21.78 -20.62
C ASN A 537 -10.02 -22.62 -20.10
N GLY A 538 -9.68 -22.54 -18.81
CA GLY A 538 -8.42 -23.05 -18.30
C GLY A 538 -7.27 -22.05 -18.50
N THR A 539 -6.04 -22.53 -18.31
CA THR A 539 -4.83 -21.72 -18.43
C THR A 539 -3.66 -22.54 -18.94
N MET A 540 -2.63 -21.83 -19.41
CA MET A 540 -1.30 -22.38 -19.58
C MET A 540 -0.39 -21.92 -18.43
N VAL A 541 0.58 -22.76 -18.05
CA VAL A 541 1.68 -22.44 -17.13
C VAL A 541 2.99 -22.96 -17.69
N ASN A 542 4.11 -22.31 -17.37
CA ASN A 542 5.44 -22.79 -17.73
C ASN A 542 6.08 -23.53 -16.55
N ASN A 543 6.78 -24.64 -16.85
CA ASN A 543 7.61 -25.39 -15.91
C ASN A 543 6.97 -25.61 -14.53
N LEU A 544 5.78 -26.23 -14.49
CA LEU A 544 5.09 -26.50 -13.24
C LEU A 544 5.91 -27.43 -12.35
N THR A 545 6.26 -26.96 -11.15
CA THR A 545 6.92 -27.75 -10.11
C THR A 545 6.12 -27.71 -8.82
N GLY A 546 6.18 -28.79 -8.04
CA GLY A 546 5.38 -28.90 -6.82
C GLY A 546 5.98 -29.90 -5.86
N ASP A 547 6.06 -29.51 -4.58
CA ASP A 547 6.44 -30.45 -3.52
C ASP A 547 5.28 -31.40 -3.22
N GLU A 548 5.57 -32.56 -2.60
CA GLU A 548 4.54 -33.45 -2.09
C GLU A 548 3.60 -32.70 -1.11
N GLY A 549 2.29 -32.88 -1.28
CA GLY A 549 1.25 -32.17 -0.53
C GLY A 549 0.86 -30.81 -1.12
N SER A 550 1.48 -30.37 -2.23
CA SER A 550 0.94 -29.28 -3.04
C SER A 550 -0.25 -29.75 -3.88
N HIS A 551 -1.11 -28.81 -4.30
CA HIS A 551 -2.32 -29.13 -5.05
C HIS A 551 -2.52 -28.23 -6.27
N VAL A 552 -3.05 -28.81 -7.34
CA VAL A 552 -3.64 -28.10 -8.47
C VAL A 552 -5.11 -28.50 -8.58
N VAL A 553 -6.01 -27.52 -8.55
CA VAL A 553 -7.46 -27.75 -8.67
C VAL A 553 -7.94 -27.27 -10.04
N LEU A 554 -8.37 -28.22 -10.88
CA LEU A 554 -8.78 -27.94 -12.25
C LEU A 554 -10.25 -27.51 -12.37
N GLY A 555 -11.13 -27.98 -11.48
CA GLY A 555 -12.58 -27.96 -11.76
C GLY A 555 -12.85 -28.71 -13.06
N ASP A 556 -13.62 -28.13 -13.99
CA ASP A 556 -13.85 -28.69 -15.34
C ASP A 556 -12.86 -28.13 -16.40
N ARG A 557 -11.77 -27.47 -15.97
CA ARG A 557 -10.91 -26.67 -16.85
C ARG A 557 -9.70 -27.43 -17.37
N LEU A 558 -9.15 -26.95 -18.48
CA LEU A 558 -7.96 -27.50 -19.09
C LEU A 558 -6.70 -26.83 -18.53
N LEU A 559 -5.74 -27.61 -18.04
CA LEU A 559 -4.40 -27.12 -17.73
C LEU A 559 -3.42 -27.53 -18.83
N THR A 560 -2.75 -26.56 -19.44
CA THR A 560 -1.58 -26.83 -20.29
C THR A 560 -0.30 -26.50 -19.54
N VAL A 561 0.58 -27.48 -19.37
CA VAL A 561 1.91 -27.29 -18.81
C VAL A 561 2.92 -27.26 -19.95
N ASN A 562 3.50 -26.10 -20.20
CA ASN A 562 4.58 -25.90 -21.15
C ASN A 562 5.93 -26.06 -20.46
N SER A 563 6.46 -27.28 -20.47
CA SER A 563 7.76 -27.61 -19.88
C SER A 563 8.89 -27.23 -20.84
N LEU A 564 9.39 -26.01 -20.70
CA LEU A 564 10.56 -25.51 -21.42
C LEU A 564 11.87 -26.12 -20.90
N ALA A 565 11.88 -26.53 -19.62
CA ALA A 565 12.94 -27.28 -18.96
C ALA A 565 12.36 -28.50 -18.23
N ASP A 566 13.24 -29.39 -17.77
CA ASP A 566 12.83 -30.55 -16.97
C ASP A 566 12.20 -30.09 -15.65
N SER A 567 11.06 -30.68 -15.30
CA SER A 567 10.24 -30.28 -14.15
C SER A 567 9.71 -31.50 -13.42
N VAL A 568 9.55 -31.38 -12.10
CA VAL A 568 8.98 -32.43 -11.23
C VAL A 568 7.82 -31.83 -10.43
N PHE A 569 6.66 -32.48 -10.55
CA PHE A 569 5.48 -32.15 -9.78
C PHE A 569 5.02 -33.37 -8.97
N SER A 570 5.25 -33.29 -7.66
CA SER A 570 4.94 -34.34 -6.69
C SER A 570 3.64 -34.11 -5.92
N GLY A 571 2.92 -33.04 -6.25
CA GLY A 571 1.60 -32.74 -5.69
C GLY A 571 0.46 -33.54 -6.33
N GLU A 572 -0.78 -33.22 -5.94
CA GLU A 572 -2.01 -33.75 -6.53
C GLU A 572 -2.61 -32.76 -7.53
N ILE A 573 -2.95 -33.22 -8.72
CA ILE A 573 -3.84 -32.54 -9.67
C ILE A 573 -5.24 -33.17 -9.55
N SER A 574 -6.27 -32.35 -9.35
CA SER A 574 -7.65 -32.79 -9.04
C SER A 574 -8.72 -32.08 -9.89
N GLY A 575 -9.93 -32.64 -9.95
CA GLY A 575 -11.09 -32.07 -10.66
C GLY A 575 -11.62 -32.95 -11.79
N ASN A 576 -12.53 -32.46 -12.63
CA ASN A 576 -12.97 -33.18 -13.83
C ASN A 576 -12.20 -32.79 -15.10
N GLY A 577 -11.36 -31.76 -14.99
CA GLY A 577 -10.58 -31.18 -16.08
C GLY A 577 -9.50 -32.10 -16.64
N SER A 578 -8.86 -31.62 -17.71
CA SER A 578 -7.85 -32.35 -18.48
C SER A 578 -6.46 -31.73 -18.33
N LEU A 579 -5.42 -32.50 -18.64
CA LEU A 579 -4.02 -32.07 -18.60
C LEU A 579 -3.38 -32.21 -19.99
N ILE A 580 -2.70 -31.15 -20.46
CA ILE A 580 -1.82 -31.20 -21.63
C ILE A 580 -0.38 -30.93 -21.21
N LYS A 581 0.52 -31.81 -21.61
CA LYS A 581 1.98 -31.59 -21.58
C LYS A 581 2.46 -31.05 -22.93
N LYS A 582 3.15 -29.91 -22.91
CA LYS A 582 3.85 -29.28 -24.05
C LYS A 582 5.29 -28.92 -23.66
N GLY A 583 6.09 -28.41 -24.60
CA GLY A 583 7.48 -28.01 -24.39
C GLY A 583 8.43 -29.21 -24.44
N GLN A 584 9.69 -28.95 -24.74
CA GLN A 584 10.69 -29.99 -25.01
C GLN A 584 11.21 -30.70 -23.75
N GLY A 585 11.14 -30.06 -22.58
CA GLY A 585 11.58 -30.62 -21.31
C GLY A 585 10.72 -31.80 -20.86
N ASP A 586 11.30 -32.66 -20.04
CA ASP A 586 10.58 -33.75 -19.37
C ASP A 586 9.69 -33.17 -18.24
N MET A 587 8.42 -33.56 -18.18
CA MET A 587 7.57 -33.32 -17.00
C MET A 587 7.42 -34.62 -16.23
N THR A 588 7.85 -34.65 -14.98
CA THR A 588 7.68 -35.79 -14.09
C THR A 588 6.43 -35.58 -13.23
N LEU A 589 5.49 -36.51 -13.31
CA LEU A 589 4.36 -36.65 -12.40
C LEU A 589 4.58 -37.87 -11.52
N ASP A 590 5.00 -37.66 -10.28
CA ASP A 590 5.23 -38.72 -9.30
C ASP A 590 4.26 -38.69 -8.11
N GLY A 591 3.38 -37.69 -8.06
CA GLY A 591 2.22 -37.62 -7.17
C GLY A 591 1.01 -38.43 -7.64
N ILE A 592 0.06 -38.66 -6.72
CA ILE A 592 -1.23 -39.31 -6.99
C ILE A 592 -2.21 -38.24 -7.47
N ASN A 593 -2.72 -38.37 -8.69
CA ASN A 593 -3.64 -37.41 -9.28
C ASN A 593 -5.07 -37.97 -9.29
N SER A 594 -6.06 -37.09 -9.09
CA SER A 594 -7.49 -37.43 -9.03
C SER A 594 -8.33 -36.78 -10.13
N TYR A 595 -7.70 -36.04 -11.06
CA TYR A 595 -8.42 -35.45 -12.18
C TYR A 595 -9.08 -36.51 -13.08
N GLN A 596 -10.27 -36.22 -13.63
CA GLN A 596 -11.04 -37.20 -14.42
C GLN A 596 -10.93 -37.03 -15.94
N GLY A 597 -10.43 -35.89 -16.42
CA GLY A 597 -10.25 -35.66 -17.85
C GLY A 597 -9.07 -36.42 -18.45
N ILE A 598 -8.82 -36.19 -19.73
CA ILE A 598 -7.74 -36.85 -20.48
C ILE A 598 -6.37 -36.28 -20.10
N THR A 599 -5.33 -37.08 -20.32
CA THR A 599 -3.94 -36.61 -20.38
C THR A 599 -3.48 -36.61 -21.84
N ARG A 600 -2.96 -35.49 -22.34
CA ARG A 600 -2.43 -35.38 -23.71
C ARG A 600 -0.98 -34.90 -23.72
N ILE A 601 -0.11 -35.55 -24.49
CA ILE A 601 1.31 -35.22 -24.61
C ILE A 601 1.59 -34.70 -26.02
N ASP A 602 1.75 -33.39 -26.16
CA ASP A 602 1.97 -32.72 -27.44
C ASP A 602 3.45 -32.63 -27.81
N GLN A 603 4.33 -32.44 -26.81
CA GLN A 603 5.78 -32.25 -27.02
C GLN A 603 6.59 -32.69 -25.79
N GLY A 604 7.86 -33.04 -26.03
CA GLY A 604 8.77 -33.55 -24.99
C GLY A 604 8.29 -34.88 -24.42
N ASN A 605 8.65 -35.18 -23.18
CA ASN A 605 8.21 -36.40 -22.51
C ASN A 605 7.41 -36.13 -21.24
N LEU A 606 6.42 -36.97 -20.98
CA LEU A 606 5.80 -37.12 -19.66
C LEU A 606 6.44 -38.33 -18.96
N ARG A 607 6.92 -38.17 -17.73
CA ARG A 607 7.49 -39.25 -16.91
C ARG A 607 6.52 -39.62 -15.79
N ILE A 608 6.23 -40.91 -15.64
CA ILE A 608 5.29 -41.42 -14.61
C ILE A 608 5.82 -42.68 -13.92
N ASN A 609 5.43 -42.89 -12.66
CA ASN A 609 5.75 -44.07 -11.85
C ASN A 609 4.53 -44.96 -11.55
N SER A 610 3.31 -44.47 -11.77
CA SER A 610 2.07 -45.18 -11.46
C SER A 610 0.94 -44.81 -12.43
N ASP A 611 -0.12 -45.62 -12.49
CA ASP A 611 -1.34 -45.26 -13.24
C ASP A 611 -2.04 -44.04 -12.65
N GLN A 612 -2.00 -43.88 -11.32
CA GLN A 612 -2.60 -42.73 -10.65
C GLN A 612 -1.89 -41.41 -10.97
N SER A 613 -0.66 -41.42 -11.49
CA SER A 613 0.00 -40.22 -12.02
C SER A 613 -0.79 -39.62 -13.19
N LEU A 614 -1.67 -40.38 -13.86
CA LEU A 614 -2.50 -39.92 -14.98
C LEU A 614 -3.96 -39.60 -14.59
N GLY A 615 -4.23 -39.38 -13.30
CA GLY A 615 -5.55 -38.99 -12.81
C GLY A 615 -6.38 -40.15 -12.27
N GLY A 616 -7.65 -39.89 -11.94
CA GLY A 616 -8.59 -40.92 -11.49
C GLY A 616 -8.95 -41.83 -12.66
N GLY A 617 -8.47 -43.08 -12.64
CA GLY A 617 -8.62 -44.08 -13.72
C GLY A 617 -10.04 -44.58 -13.97
N ASN A 618 -11.03 -43.68 -14.06
CA ASN A 618 -12.39 -44.02 -14.37
C ASN A 618 -12.51 -44.37 -15.87
N LYS A 619 -13.01 -45.57 -16.15
CA LYS A 619 -12.91 -46.31 -17.42
C LYS A 619 -13.58 -45.67 -18.65
N ASN A 620 -14.17 -44.49 -18.52
CA ASN A 620 -15.01 -43.88 -19.55
C ASN A 620 -14.52 -42.51 -20.04
N ASN A 621 -13.47 -41.90 -19.47
CA ASN A 621 -13.10 -40.52 -19.82
C ASN A 621 -11.62 -40.12 -19.64
N SER A 622 -10.75 -41.02 -19.18
CA SER A 622 -9.36 -40.68 -18.80
C SER A 622 -8.34 -41.44 -19.66
N ASP A 623 -8.48 -41.37 -20.97
CA ASP A 623 -7.51 -41.97 -21.89
C ASP A 623 -6.22 -41.14 -21.99
N LEU A 624 -5.12 -41.79 -22.35
CA LEU A 624 -3.86 -41.13 -22.65
C LEU A 624 -3.75 -40.87 -24.15
N ILE A 625 -3.46 -39.62 -24.54
CA ILE A 625 -3.29 -39.23 -25.94
C ILE A 625 -1.84 -38.80 -26.19
N MET A 626 -1.17 -39.52 -27.08
CA MET A 626 0.17 -39.22 -27.60
C MET A 626 0.01 -38.41 -28.88
N ASN A 627 0.35 -37.13 -28.86
CA ASN A 627 0.14 -36.21 -29.98
C ASN A 627 1.47 -35.57 -30.43
N GLY A 628 2.52 -36.38 -30.47
CA GLY A 628 3.88 -36.01 -30.89
C GLY A 628 4.92 -36.03 -29.75
N GLY A 629 4.47 -36.15 -28.49
CA GLY A 629 5.35 -36.37 -27.35
C GLY A 629 5.50 -37.84 -26.95
N GLY A 630 6.47 -38.10 -26.08
CA GLY A 630 6.78 -39.44 -25.54
C GLY A 630 6.30 -39.66 -24.10
N LEU A 631 6.19 -40.92 -23.71
CA LEU A 631 5.90 -41.36 -22.34
C LEU A 631 7.11 -42.13 -21.80
N LYS A 632 7.61 -41.74 -20.63
CA LYS A 632 8.67 -42.47 -19.92
C LYS A 632 8.12 -43.05 -18.64
N ILE A 633 8.38 -44.33 -18.40
CA ILE A 633 7.85 -45.06 -17.27
C ILE A 633 9.00 -45.52 -16.38
N PHE A 634 9.00 -45.04 -15.13
CA PHE A 634 10.05 -45.33 -14.14
C PHE A 634 9.54 -46.07 -12.90
N GLY A 635 8.32 -46.61 -12.98
CA GLY A 635 7.72 -47.46 -11.96
C GLY A 635 6.90 -48.59 -12.60
N SER A 636 6.59 -49.63 -11.83
CA SER A 636 5.83 -50.78 -12.33
C SER A 636 4.35 -50.70 -11.97
N PHE A 637 3.45 -50.81 -12.96
CA PHE A 637 2.01 -50.70 -12.75
C PHE A 637 1.18 -51.35 -13.87
N ALA A 638 -0.12 -51.55 -13.59
CA ALA A 638 -1.11 -51.91 -14.60
C ALA A 638 -2.16 -50.80 -14.69
N SER A 639 -2.49 -50.42 -15.93
CA SER A 639 -3.48 -49.41 -16.28
C SER A 639 -4.61 -50.02 -17.10
N ASP A 640 -5.86 -49.72 -16.77
CA ASP A 640 -7.01 -50.08 -17.58
C ASP A 640 -7.27 -49.08 -18.72
N ARG A 641 -6.38 -48.09 -18.90
CA ARG A 641 -6.53 -47.04 -19.92
C ARG A 641 -6.12 -47.54 -21.30
N ASP A 642 -6.76 -46.92 -22.28
CA ASP A 642 -6.31 -46.98 -23.65
C ASP A 642 -5.33 -45.84 -23.94
N VAL A 643 -4.37 -46.11 -24.83
CA VAL A 643 -3.39 -45.13 -25.30
C VAL A 643 -3.65 -44.86 -26.78
N TYR A 644 -3.93 -43.61 -27.13
CA TYR A 644 -4.19 -43.18 -28.50
C TYR A 644 -3.01 -42.41 -29.06
N PHE A 645 -2.58 -42.72 -30.27
CA PHE A 645 -1.58 -41.95 -31.00
C PHE A 645 -2.25 -41.13 -32.09
N ASN A 646 -1.96 -39.83 -32.10
CA ASN A 646 -2.34 -38.86 -33.13
C ASN A 646 -1.11 -38.36 -33.92
N ALA A 647 0.08 -38.85 -33.57
CA ALA A 647 1.34 -38.68 -34.26
C ALA A 647 2.25 -39.84 -33.83
N ASP A 648 3.38 -40.01 -34.52
CA ASP A 648 4.40 -40.97 -34.09
C ASP A 648 4.82 -40.68 -32.64
N GLY A 649 5.05 -41.72 -31.86
CA GLY A 649 5.40 -41.56 -30.46
C GLY A 649 6.20 -42.72 -29.88
N ASP A 650 6.82 -42.47 -28.74
CA ASP A 650 7.66 -43.42 -28.01
C ASP A 650 7.10 -43.66 -26.60
N ILE A 651 7.03 -44.94 -26.20
CA ILE A 651 6.87 -45.34 -24.81
C ILE A 651 8.17 -46.00 -24.37
N SER A 652 8.89 -45.35 -23.47
CA SER A 652 10.09 -45.88 -22.84
C SER A 652 9.76 -46.46 -21.47
N VAL A 653 10.25 -47.66 -21.19
CA VAL A 653 10.14 -48.28 -19.86
C VAL A 653 11.54 -48.48 -19.30
N ASP A 654 11.80 -47.90 -18.13
CA ASP A 654 13.10 -47.99 -17.46
C ASP A 654 13.44 -49.45 -17.11
N LYS A 655 14.74 -49.70 -16.94
CA LYS A 655 15.26 -51.01 -16.58
C LYS A 655 14.56 -51.58 -15.35
N ASP A 656 14.28 -52.88 -15.38
CA ASP A 656 13.63 -53.65 -14.31
C ASP A 656 12.20 -53.19 -13.97
N MET A 657 11.62 -52.28 -14.76
CA MET A 657 10.23 -51.87 -14.64
C MET A 657 9.34 -52.59 -15.66
N SER A 658 8.06 -52.69 -15.31
CA SER A 658 7.02 -53.34 -16.10
C SER A 658 5.75 -52.49 -16.10
N SER A 659 5.22 -52.16 -17.28
CA SER A 659 3.92 -51.48 -17.38
C SER A 659 2.96 -52.25 -18.26
N SER A 660 1.70 -52.32 -17.84
CA SER A 660 0.64 -52.99 -18.59
C SER A 660 -0.49 -52.03 -18.92
N TRP A 661 -0.91 -51.98 -20.18
CA TRP A 661 -1.97 -51.12 -20.70
C TRP A 661 -3.11 -51.95 -21.31
N ASN A 662 -4.30 -51.37 -21.40
CA ASN A 662 -5.46 -52.07 -21.93
C ASN A 662 -5.33 -52.25 -23.46
N LYS A 663 -5.45 -51.15 -24.21
CA LYS A 663 -5.27 -51.14 -25.67
C LYS A 663 -4.38 -49.97 -26.11
N ILE A 664 -3.66 -50.16 -27.21
CA ILE A 664 -2.90 -49.10 -27.89
C ILE A 664 -3.50 -48.87 -29.27
N HIS A 665 -4.04 -47.68 -29.53
CA HIS A 665 -4.58 -47.29 -30.82
C HIS A 665 -3.56 -46.41 -31.54
N THR A 666 -2.92 -46.93 -32.59
CA THR A 666 -1.95 -46.13 -33.34
C THR A 666 -2.51 -45.51 -34.61
N GLY A 667 -3.65 -46.00 -35.12
CA GLY A 667 -4.14 -45.56 -36.42
C GLY A 667 -3.04 -45.73 -37.47
N ASP A 668 -2.75 -44.68 -38.26
CA ASP A 668 -1.68 -44.69 -39.27
C ASP A 668 -0.28 -44.39 -38.71
N TYR A 669 -0.18 -44.08 -37.41
CA TYR A 669 1.06 -43.64 -36.77
C TYR A 669 1.91 -44.79 -36.24
N LYS A 670 3.21 -44.53 -36.13
CA LYS A 670 4.21 -45.46 -35.62
C LYS A 670 4.25 -45.42 -34.10
N PHE A 671 4.13 -46.59 -33.49
CA PHE A 671 4.39 -46.78 -32.06
C PHE A 671 5.80 -47.35 -31.84
N THR A 672 6.63 -46.63 -31.07
CA THR A 672 7.96 -47.10 -30.68
C THR A 672 7.97 -47.48 -29.19
N LYS A 673 8.46 -48.68 -28.88
CA LYS A 673 8.83 -49.12 -27.54
C LYS A 673 10.34 -49.01 -27.38
N SER A 674 10.79 -48.18 -26.44
CA SER A 674 12.19 -48.04 -26.07
C SER A 674 12.42 -48.35 -24.56
N GLY A 675 13.65 -48.21 -24.09
CA GLY A 675 14.02 -48.56 -22.70
C GLY A 675 14.13 -50.06 -22.44
N GLU A 676 14.88 -50.44 -21.40
CA GLU A 676 15.21 -51.84 -21.09
C GLU A 676 14.09 -52.63 -20.41
N GLY A 677 13.05 -51.96 -19.89
CA GLY A 677 11.94 -52.61 -19.18
C GLY A 677 10.90 -53.26 -20.10
N GLU A 678 9.88 -53.85 -19.48
CA GLU A 678 8.77 -54.54 -20.17
C GLU A 678 7.55 -53.63 -20.36
N LEU A 679 6.99 -53.64 -21.56
CA LEU A 679 5.67 -53.08 -21.86
C LEU A 679 4.71 -54.20 -22.26
N ILE A 680 3.53 -54.24 -21.65
CA ILE A 680 2.49 -55.24 -21.90
C ILE A 680 1.23 -54.53 -22.44
N VAL A 681 0.67 -55.00 -23.56
CA VAL A 681 -0.61 -54.53 -24.13
C VAL A 681 -1.59 -55.70 -24.13
N ARG A 682 -2.71 -55.60 -23.39
CA ARG A 682 -3.57 -56.76 -23.07
C ARG A 682 -4.59 -57.13 -24.15
N ASN A 683 -5.16 -56.14 -24.83
CA ASN A 683 -6.30 -56.32 -25.72
C ASN A 683 -5.99 -55.91 -27.17
N GLY A 684 -4.76 -56.17 -27.63
CA GLY A 684 -4.29 -55.99 -29.01
C GLY A 684 -4.47 -54.58 -29.58
N GLY A 685 -3.39 -53.90 -29.96
CA GLY A 685 -3.52 -52.58 -30.58
C GLY A 685 -4.02 -52.62 -32.02
N ASP A 686 -4.76 -51.59 -32.47
CA ASP A 686 -5.07 -51.35 -33.90
C ASP A 686 -3.87 -50.65 -34.56
N ALA A 687 -2.67 -51.22 -34.41
CA ALA A 687 -1.44 -50.55 -34.78
C ALA A 687 -1.13 -50.72 -36.28
N SER A 688 -0.65 -49.65 -36.92
CA SER A 688 -0.20 -49.73 -38.32
C SER A 688 1.30 -49.94 -38.47
N GLU A 689 2.09 -49.65 -37.44
CA GLU A 689 3.51 -49.97 -37.34
C GLU A 689 3.94 -49.97 -35.88
N ILE A 690 4.65 -51.02 -35.45
CA ILE A 690 5.23 -51.14 -34.11
C ILE A 690 6.74 -51.32 -34.25
N SER A 691 7.52 -50.57 -33.47
CA SER A 691 8.96 -50.70 -33.39
C SER A 691 9.42 -51.01 -31.97
N LEU A 692 10.05 -52.16 -31.77
CA LEU A 692 10.73 -52.52 -30.53
C LEU A 692 12.22 -52.21 -30.67
N MET A 693 12.69 -51.23 -29.89
CA MET A 693 14.09 -50.80 -29.91
C MET A 693 14.94 -51.49 -28.86
N ASN A 694 14.39 -51.74 -27.67
CA ASN A 694 15.06 -52.43 -26.56
C ASN A 694 14.03 -52.95 -25.52
N GLY A 695 14.49 -53.80 -24.60
CA GLY A 695 13.69 -54.34 -23.50
C GLY A 695 12.72 -55.41 -23.96
N ALA A 696 11.56 -55.49 -23.31
CA ALA A 696 10.52 -56.46 -23.68
C ALA A 696 9.22 -55.76 -24.10
N LEU A 697 8.57 -56.30 -25.13
CA LEU A 697 7.22 -55.93 -25.55
C LEU A 697 6.36 -57.18 -25.62
N THR A 698 5.29 -57.21 -24.82
CA THR A 698 4.32 -58.30 -24.79
C THR A 698 2.98 -57.80 -25.33
N LEU A 699 2.52 -58.38 -26.43
CA LEU A 699 1.26 -58.06 -27.10
C LEU A 699 0.31 -59.26 -26.95
N ILE A 700 -0.82 -59.06 -26.26
CA ILE A 700 -1.83 -60.09 -26.02
C ILE A 700 -3.07 -59.78 -26.87
N ASN A 701 -3.66 -60.81 -27.48
CA ASN A 701 -4.82 -60.73 -28.35
C ASN A 701 -4.63 -59.74 -29.52
N LEU A 702 -3.45 -59.77 -30.14
CA LEU A 702 -3.07 -58.84 -31.20
C LEU A 702 -3.95 -59.08 -32.45
N ASN A 703 -4.77 -58.10 -32.82
CA ASN A 703 -5.58 -58.16 -34.03
C ASN A 703 -5.13 -57.06 -34.99
N MET A 704 -4.40 -57.44 -36.03
CA MET A 704 -3.83 -56.48 -36.98
C MET A 704 -4.11 -56.94 -38.40
N ASN A 705 -4.54 -56.00 -39.25
CA ASN A 705 -4.65 -56.21 -40.68
C ASN A 705 -4.04 -55.00 -41.41
N SER A 706 -2.80 -55.14 -41.87
CA SER A 706 -2.08 -54.05 -42.53
C SER A 706 -1.92 -54.30 -44.03
N GLU A 707 -2.34 -53.31 -44.83
CA GLU A 707 -2.07 -53.27 -46.27
C GLU A 707 -0.76 -52.55 -46.62
N LYS A 708 0.07 -52.18 -45.63
CA LYS A 708 1.34 -51.46 -45.86
C LYS A 708 2.38 -52.33 -46.60
N GLN A 709 3.27 -51.67 -47.35
CA GLN A 709 4.36 -52.33 -48.09
C GLN A 709 5.61 -52.58 -47.24
N ASP A 710 5.74 -51.94 -46.07
CA ASP A 710 6.89 -52.09 -45.15
C ASP A 710 6.59 -53.07 -44.01
N ALA A 711 7.62 -53.39 -43.23
CA ALA A 711 7.50 -54.29 -42.08
C ALA A 711 6.59 -53.71 -40.99
N LEU A 712 5.61 -54.51 -40.56
CA LEU A 712 4.63 -54.11 -39.56
C LEU A 712 5.22 -54.07 -38.13
N LEU A 713 6.08 -55.04 -37.82
CA LEU A 713 6.76 -55.19 -36.54
C LEU A 713 8.27 -55.11 -36.76
N ASN A 714 8.84 -53.94 -36.49
CA ASN A 714 10.29 -53.73 -36.57
C ASN A 714 10.90 -54.05 -35.20
N VAL A 715 11.83 -55.01 -35.16
CA VAL A 715 12.47 -55.45 -33.92
C VAL A 715 13.98 -55.24 -34.04
N ASN A 716 14.53 -54.31 -33.28
CA ASN A 716 15.97 -54.04 -33.30
C ASN A 716 16.68 -54.86 -32.23
N ASN A 717 16.34 -54.70 -30.95
CA ASN A 717 16.90 -55.53 -29.89
C ASN A 717 15.83 -55.83 -28.84
N GLY A 718 15.97 -56.97 -28.16
CA GLY A 718 15.14 -57.33 -27.00
C GLY A 718 14.19 -58.49 -27.25
N VAL A 719 13.10 -58.54 -26.47
CA VAL A 719 12.16 -59.65 -26.46
C VAL A 719 10.78 -59.19 -26.92
N LEU A 720 10.29 -59.74 -28.04
CA LEU A 720 8.92 -59.56 -28.50
C LEU A 720 8.12 -60.81 -28.17
N ASN A 721 7.08 -60.68 -27.36
CA ASN A 721 6.12 -61.74 -27.08
C ASN A 721 4.78 -61.38 -27.76
N ILE A 722 4.22 -62.29 -28.55
CA ILE A 722 2.86 -62.17 -29.10
C ILE A 722 2.07 -63.38 -28.65
N ILE A 723 0.97 -63.16 -27.94
CA ILE A 723 0.15 -64.21 -27.32
C ILE A 723 -1.31 -64.02 -27.76
N GLY A 724 -1.84 -64.94 -28.55
CA GLY A 724 -3.22 -64.82 -29.04
C GLY A 724 -3.39 -63.75 -30.13
N GLY A 725 -4.35 -63.99 -31.04
CA GLY A 725 -4.80 -63.01 -32.02
C GLY A 725 -4.59 -63.42 -33.48
N ASP A 726 -5.05 -62.55 -34.39
CA ASP A 726 -5.00 -62.71 -35.84
C ASP A 726 -4.19 -61.55 -36.43
N VAL A 727 -3.07 -61.87 -37.09
CA VAL A 727 -2.14 -60.88 -37.62
C VAL A 727 -1.92 -61.13 -39.11
N SER A 728 -2.27 -60.14 -39.95
CA SER A 728 -2.03 -60.20 -41.39
C SER A 728 -1.31 -58.99 -41.95
N ALA A 729 -0.37 -59.24 -42.88
CA ALA A 729 0.40 -58.22 -43.57
C ALA A 729 0.56 -58.54 -45.08
N LYS A 730 0.57 -57.50 -45.94
CA LYS A 730 0.80 -57.70 -47.39
C LYS A 730 2.26 -58.05 -47.73
N ASN A 731 3.23 -57.58 -46.92
CA ASN A 731 4.66 -57.82 -47.12
C ASN A 731 5.31 -58.47 -45.88
N ASP A 732 6.46 -57.98 -45.41
CA ASP A 732 7.13 -58.46 -44.20
C ASP A 732 6.23 -58.17 -42.97
N LEU A 733 5.95 -59.18 -42.16
CA LEU A 733 5.25 -59.00 -40.88
C LEU A 733 6.24 -58.58 -39.78
N ILE A 734 7.35 -59.30 -39.67
CA ILE A 734 8.40 -59.03 -38.68
C ILE A 734 9.70 -58.77 -39.41
N TYR A 735 10.35 -57.63 -39.12
CA TYR A 735 11.69 -57.33 -39.60
C TYR A 735 12.64 -57.15 -38.43
N ILE A 736 13.64 -58.02 -38.36
CA ILE A 736 14.61 -58.08 -37.27
C ILE A 736 15.92 -57.45 -37.72
N THR A 737 16.34 -56.41 -37.01
CA THR A 737 17.52 -55.59 -37.33
C THR A 737 18.68 -55.70 -36.33
N GLY A 738 18.49 -56.43 -35.24
CA GLY A 738 19.51 -56.72 -34.23
C GLY A 738 19.11 -57.90 -33.36
N ASP A 739 19.93 -58.21 -32.36
CA ASP A 739 19.83 -59.45 -31.60
C ASP A 739 18.56 -59.48 -30.74
N SER A 740 17.66 -60.39 -31.09
CA SER A 740 16.29 -60.38 -30.59
C SER A 740 15.76 -61.78 -30.29
N THR A 741 14.81 -61.87 -29.37
CA THR A 741 14.01 -63.07 -29.11
C THR A 741 12.56 -62.79 -29.44
N ILE A 742 12.00 -63.56 -30.36
CA ILE A 742 10.60 -63.48 -30.76
C ILE A 742 9.88 -64.72 -30.25
N ASN A 743 8.86 -64.54 -29.42
CA ASN A 743 8.03 -65.62 -28.90
C ASN A 743 6.61 -65.45 -29.42
N LEU A 744 6.11 -66.45 -30.14
CA LEU A 744 4.75 -66.46 -30.68
C LEU A 744 3.99 -67.63 -30.06
N ASP A 745 2.89 -67.35 -29.34
CA ASP A 745 2.05 -68.37 -28.69
C ASP A 745 0.56 -68.22 -29.05
N ASN A 746 -0.03 -69.25 -29.68
CA ASN A 746 -1.41 -69.26 -30.18
C ASN A 746 -1.79 -68.05 -31.07
N VAL A 747 -0.99 -67.74 -32.10
CA VAL A 747 -1.13 -66.56 -32.99
C VAL A 747 -1.38 -67.00 -34.43
N SER A 748 -2.49 -66.59 -35.00
CA SER A 748 -2.82 -66.84 -36.40
C SER A 748 -2.11 -65.81 -37.29
N ILE A 749 -1.19 -66.26 -38.15
CA ILE A 749 -0.37 -65.37 -39.01
C ILE A 749 -0.67 -65.63 -40.49
N LYS A 750 -0.93 -64.55 -41.24
CA LYS A 750 -1.07 -64.57 -42.70
C LYS A 750 -0.22 -63.47 -43.34
N SER A 751 0.82 -63.84 -44.09
CA SER A 751 1.60 -62.88 -44.88
C SER A 751 1.57 -63.27 -46.35
N SER A 752 1.32 -62.30 -47.23
CA SER A 752 1.48 -62.49 -48.68
C SER A 752 2.89 -62.14 -49.19
N GLY A 753 3.80 -61.72 -48.31
CA GLY A 753 5.21 -61.41 -48.59
C GLY A 753 6.17 -62.30 -47.78
N ASN A 754 7.31 -61.77 -47.30
CA ASN A 754 8.34 -62.62 -46.68
C ASN A 754 8.07 -63.00 -45.23
N GLY A 755 6.90 -62.71 -44.65
CA GLY A 755 6.53 -63.12 -43.30
C GLY A 755 7.48 -62.60 -42.21
N MET A 756 8.61 -63.27 -41.98
CA MET A 756 9.70 -62.78 -41.14
C MET A 756 10.98 -62.57 -41.96
N ARG A 757 11.64 -61.42 -41.75
CA ARG A 757 12.90 -61.07 -42.40
C ARG A 757 13.98 -60.66 -41.39
N LEU A 758 15.24 -61.03 -41.64
CA LEU A 758 16.40 -60.64 -40.83
C LEU A 758 17.41 -59.80 -41.65
N SER A 759 17.99 -58.75 -41.04
CA SER A 759 19.09 -57.96 -41.61
C SER A 759 20.48 -58.61 -41.40
N ASP A 760 21.53 -58.02 -41.99
CA ASP A 760 22.92 -58.46 -41.82
C ASP A 760 23.39 -58.45 -40.36
N ASN A 761 24.23 -59.43 -39.99
CA ASN A 761 24.89 -59.60 -38.70
C ASN A 761 23.95 -59.72 -37.49
N VAL A 762 22.79 -60.36 -37.67
CA VAL A 762 21.79 -60.55 -36.60
C VAL A 762 21.84 -61.98 -36.06
N GLN A 763 21.85 -62.14 -34.73
CA GLN A 763 21.67 -63.41 -34.04
C GLN A 763 20.38 -63.39 -33.22
N SER A 764 19.35 -64.09 -33.69
CA SER A 764 18.02 -64.05 -33.09
C SER A 764 17.43 -65.43 -32.85
N THR A 765 16.49 -65.49 -31.92
CA THR A 765 15.73 -66.70 -31.60
C THR A 765 14.26 -66.48 -31.89
N LEU A 766 13.63 -67.43 -32.60
CA LEU A 766 12.19 -67.52 -32.81
C LEU A 766 11.65 -68.73 -32.05
N SER A 767 10.81 -68.52 -31.06
CA SER A 767 10.10 -69.59 -30.34
C SER A 767 8.64 -69.62 -30.76
N LEU A 768 8.16 -70.79 -31.16
CA LEU A 768 6.78 -71.01 -31.61
C LEU A 768 6.11 -72.04 -30.71
N ARG A 769 4.88 -71.78 -30.25
CA ARG A 769 4.06 -72.75 -29.50
C ARG A 769 2.58 -72.67 -29.89
N ASN A 770 1.94 -73.83 -30.06
CA ASN A 770 0.52 -73.93 -30.46
C ASN A 770 0.20 -73.09 -31.71
N GLN A 771 1.04 -73.21 -32.75
CA GLN A 771 0.96 -72.35 -33.94
C GLN A 771 0.67 -73.12 -35.22
N TYR A 772 -0.10 -72.49 -36.11
CA TYR A 772 -0.09 -72.78 -37.53
C TYR A 772 0.51 -71.58 -38.26
N THR A 773 1.76 -71.67 -38.71
CA THR A 773 2.42 -70.54 -39.39
C THR A 773 2.51 -70.78 -40.89
N ASP A 774 1.73 -70.02 -41.67
CA ASP A 774 1.95 -69.86 -43.13
C ASP A 774 2.76 -68.59 -43.38
N MET A 775 3.80 -68.40 -42.56
CA MET A 775 4.66 -67.22 -42.56
C MET A 775 5.98 -67.60 -43.23
N PRO A 776 6.27 -67.14 -44.46
CA PRO A 776 7.58 -67.31 -45.04
C PRO A 776 8.67 -66.76 -44.12
N ILE A 777 9.87 -67.31 -44.19
CA ILE A 777 11.02 -66.81 -43.43
C ILE A 777 12.15 -66.55 -44.41
N LEU A 778 12.68 -65.32 -44.38
CA LEU A 778 13.76 -64.87 -45.24
C LEU A 778 14.94 -64.35 -44.40
N VAL A 779 16.03 -65.11 -44.39
CA VAL A 779 17.30 -64.72 -43.76
C VAL A 779 18.28 -64.28 -44.85
N GLU A 780 18.14 -63.06 -45.34
CA GLU A 780 19.05 -62.49 -46.35
C GLU A 780 20.38 -62.02 -45.75
N GLY A 781 20.36 -61.65 -44.47
CA GLY A 781 21.48 -61.00 -43.82
C GLY A 781 22.80 -61.78 -43.83
N LYS A 782 23.88 -61.19 -44.32
CA LYS A 782 25.24 -61.76 -44.20
C LYS A 782 25.60 -62.02 -42.73
N ASN A 783 26.23 -63.15 -42.44
CA ASN A 783 26.63 -63.56 -41.09
C ASN A 783 25.48 -63.61 -40.05
N SER A 784 24.24 -63.86 -40.49
CA SER A 784 23.08 -63.89 -39.59
C SER A 784 22.70 -65.30 -39.18
N ILE A 785 22.24 -65.46 -37.93
CA ILE A 785 21.81 -66.73 -37.34
C ILE A 785 20.38 -66.59 -36.83
N LEU A 786 19.48 -67.43 -37.31
CA LEU A 786 18.15 -67.60 -36.75
C LEU A 786 18.02 -68.96 -36.07
N ASN A 787 17.82 -68.98 -34.76
CA ASN A 787 17.51 -70.20 -34.00
C ASN A 787 15.99 -70.34 -33.87
N ILE A 788 15.40 -71.35 -34.51
CA ILE A 788 13.96 -71.61 -34.45
C ILE A 788 13.71 -72.76 -33.48
N ASN A 789 12.97 -72.49 -32.40
CA ASN A 789 12.48 -73.48 -31.45
C ASN A 789 10.98 -73.71 -31.68
N ALA A 790 10.62 -74.79 -32.36
CA ALA A 790 9.23 -75.18 -32.56
C ALA A 790 8.78 -76.12 -31.43
N GLY A 791 7.87 -75.63 -30.60
CA GLY A 791 7.26 -76.39 -29.53
C GLY A 791 6.04 -77.19 -29.95
N ASP A 792 5.40 -77.84 -28.99
CA ASP A 792 4.26 -78.72 -29.19
C ASP A 792 3.15 -78.06 -30.04
N ASN A 793 2.54 -78.86 -30.92
CA ASN A 793 1.45 -78.45 -31.82
C ASN A 793 1.81 -77.24 -32.71
N THR A 794 3.05 -77.21 -33.20
CA THR A 794 3.53 -76.20 -34.15
C THR A 794 3.72 -76.80 -35.53
N THR A 795 3.14 -76.19 -36.56
CA THR A 795 3.48 -76.45 -37.97
C THR A 795 4.27 -75.28 -38.53
N LEU A 796 5.47 -75.54 -39.04
CA LEU A 796 6.34 -74.54 -39.67
C LEU A 796 6.04 -74.38 -41.15
N ALA A 797 6.21 -73.15 -41.65
CA ALA A 797 5.98 -72.79 -43.04
C ALA A 797 6.78 -73.64 -44.05
N SER A 798 6.22 -73.86 -45.24
CA SER A 798 6.87 -74.62 -46.31
C SER A 798 8.00 -73.85 -47.03
N ASN A 799 8.14 -72.54 -46.80
CA ASN A 799 9.01 -71.64 -47.56
C ASN A 799 9.98 -70.87 -46.64
N MET A 800 11.10 -71.49 -46.30
CA MET A 800 12.23 -70.84 -45.60
C MET A 800 13.40 -70.65 -46.57
N HIS A 801 13.90 -69.42 -46.68
CA HIS A 801 15.04 -69.05 -47.51
C HIS A 801 16.14 -68.41 -46.68
N LYS A 802 17.39 -68.78 -46.96
CA LYS A 802 18.58 -68.18 -46.35
C LYS A 802 19.60 -67.81 -47.43
N SER A 803 20.41 -66.79 -47.19
CA SER A 803 21.59 -66.48 -48.00
C SER A 803 22.73 -67.50 -47.77
N ASP A 804 23.76 -67.45 -48.62
CA ASP A 804 24.93 -68.35 -48.51
C ASP A 804 25.71 -68.14 -47.20
N GLU A 805 25.71 -66.91 -46.69
CA GLU A 805 26.46 -66.48 -45.49
C GLU A 805 25.61 -66.47 -44.21
N SER A 806 24.39 -67.02 -44.24
CA SER A 806 23.49 -67.10 -43.07
C SER A 806 23.17 -68.54 -42.66
N THR A 807 22.74 -68.69 -41.40
CA THR A 807 22.41 -69.97 -40.77
C THR A 807 21.00 -69.95 -40.20
N ILE A 808 20.22 -71.00 -40.46
CA ILE A 808 18.97 -71.29 -39.76
C ILE A 808 19.18 -72.59 -38.98
N ASN A 809 19.10 -72.51 -37.65
CA ASN A 809 19.12 -73.68 -36.78
C ASN A 809 17.70 -74.03 -36.39
N LEU A 810 17.28 -75.26 -36.66
CA LEU A 810 15.93 -75.72 -36.37
C LEU A 810 15.95 -76.76 -35.24
N ASN A 811 15.22 -76.47 -34.17
CA ASN A 811 15.01 -77.36 -33.04
C ASN A 811 13.52 -77.70 -32.92
N LEU A 812 13.19 -78.98 -33.16
CA LEU A 812 11.82 -79.49 -33.19
C LEU A 812 11.54 -80.30 -31.93
N MET A 813 10.48 -79.95 -31.20
CA MET A 813 9.96 -80.75 -30.08
C MET A 813 8.92 -81.77 -30.54
N ASN A 814 8.53 -82.71 -29.68
CA ASN A 814 7.57 -83.78 -30.01
C ASN A 814 6.22 -83.19 -30.47
N ASN A 815 5.64 -83.72 -31.57
CA ASN A 815 4.41 -83.23 -32.19
C ASN A 815 4.50 -81.83 -32.84
N SER A 816 5.70 -81.38 -33.22
CA SER A 816 5.88 -80.32 -34.23
C SER A 816 6.13 -80.95 -35.61
N SER A 817 5.69 -80.28 -36.68
CA SER A 817 5.77 -80.76 -38.07
C SER A 817 6.41 -79.75 -39.01
#